data_AF-A0AAD4PCE6-F1
#
_entry.id   AF-A0AAD4PCE6-F1
#
_cell.length_a   1.000
_cell.length_b   1.000
_cell.length_c   1.000
_cell.angle_alpha   90.00
_cell.angle_beta   90.00
_cell.angle_gamma   90.00
#
_symmetry.space_group_name_H-M   'P 1'
#
loop_
_entity.id
_entity.type
_entity.pdbx_description
1 polymer ?
#
loop_
_entity_poly.entity_id
_entity_poly.type
_entity_poly.pdbx_seq_one_letter_code
_entity_poly.pdbx_strand_id
1 'polypeptide(L)'
;MTITAVTGGGDITELEAPLLDDVVRGSVDFNGRPAVRSKSGCWTSAYFMIGVEVAERFAYYGISANLISYLTGPLGQSTAAAAANVNAWSGTASLLPLLGGFIADSFLGRYRTIIVASVIYILGLGFLTLSAALSSSHSSACESNENNSGCSPPTIEVVFFFFSLYLVAFGQGGHKPCVCAFGADQFDEDDKKERKAKSSFFNWWYFSMASGVFFAQLVLSYVQENMSWELGFGIPAIFMFLALVVFLLGSVTYRFSMISDQRNPFVRIGMVFVNAARNWNSASAENDEDEQILHTKSSFLDRAFLESSKEGRVRGSSIHDVEDAKAILRLVPIWCTCLAYAIVFAQASTLFTKQGATMDRAITSSFEIPAASLQSIIHICVVIFVPIYDRVLVPIFRAITKKPVGITMLQRIGTGIFISVLLMVTAALVESKRLATAEEHGLVDEPDAVVPMSAWWLTPQYLLLGVADVFTVIGLQEFFYDQVPADLKSIGLALYLSVFGVGSFMSSFLISVIDEATGGDGGDSWFSSNLNRGHIDYFYWLLAGITTGNEISEAEPPLLNDVVRNAVDYSGQPAHRSNSGYWKSASFIIGVEVVERLTHYGISSNLVTYLTGPLGQSTAAAAANVNAWSGTVSFLPLLGAFLADSFLGRFRMIIAASLLYILGLGFLFLAATFFNSSNCQMDGNKCSPSQFQIIFFFLSLYLVAFAQGGHKPCVQAFGADQFDEEDKKERKSKSTFFNWWYFCVCVSVSVGILGLNYIEDNLSWGLCFGISCLVMFFALVLFLLGIRTYRYSMETDEVNPFVRVARAFVKLARARRREGLCFCVCEAKSIEVDHQRVESMENGDNMLDVDEAKALLNLVPIWFTCLGYAVVYSQNSTLYTKQGATMDRYITSSFQIPAASLLSCISLTIVVFVPIYDRLLIPIARAMTKKPTGISMLQRIGTGLFLSFLSIVIAAVVEHKRLAAAAAHGLIDEPHETVPMSVWWLGPQYVLFGVADVFTLVGLQEFFYDQVSSELKSIGIALGLSVTGVGGFLSSFLIYVVDRVSSGGGRHSWFSDNLNRAHLDYFYWLLAGISAVEFAAFVYFARSFRYRRGLVVA
;
A
#
# COMPACT_ATOMS: atom_id res chain seq x y z
N MET A 1 0.09 -4.26 -51.94
CA MET A 1 0.18 -2.86 -52.40
C MET A 1 1.44 -2.26 -51.84
N THR A 2 2.44 -2.13 -52.69
CA THR A 2 3.72 -1.44 -52.46
C THR A 2 3.43 0.05 -52.69
N ILE A 3 3.60 0.89 -51.68
CA ILE A 3 3.43 2.34 -51.82
C ILE A 3 4.83 2.91 -51.99
N THR A 4 5.16 3.31 -53.22
CA THR A 4 6.39 4.05 -53.55
C THR A 4 6.11 5.54 -53.38
N ALA A 5 6.86 6.24 -52.52
CA ALA A 5 6.82 7.69 -52.47
C ALA A 5 7.29 8.30 -53.81
N VAL A 6 6.44 9.18 -54.37
CA VAL A 6 6.80 10.03 -55.50
C VAL A 6 7.63 11.19 -54.95
N THR A 7 8.94 11.15 -55.15
CA THR A 7 9.82 12.32 -55.04
C THR A 7 9.68 13.16 -56.32
N GLY A 8 9.16 14.38 -56.21
CA GLY A 8 9.13 15.33 -57.31
C GLY A 8 9.08 16.76 -56.79
N GLY A 9 10.20 17.47 -56.89
CA GLY A 9 10.24 18.91 -56.72
C GLY A 9 9.53 19.61 -57.88
N GLY A 10 8.75 20.64 -57.57
CA GLY A 10 8.09 21.49 -58.55
C GLY A 10 7.21 22.50 -57.85
N ASP A 11 7.42 23.78 -58.16
CA ASP A 11 6.64 24.93 -57.70
C ASP A 11 5.13 24.68 -57.75
N ILE A 12 4.41 25.01 -56.67
CA ILE A 12 2.94 25.05 -56.67
C ILE A 12 2.47 26.43 -56.23
N THR A 13 1.82 27.09 -57.20
CA THR A 13 1.16 28.39 -57.19
C THR A 13 0.00 28.49 -56.18
N GLU A 14 -0.20 29.72 -55.68
CA GLU A 14 -1.13 30.24 -54.64
C GLU A 14 -2.65 29.93 -54.71
N LEU A 15 -3.12 28.87 -55.39
CA LEU A 15 -4.57 28.60 -55.56
C LEU A 15 -5.15 27.39 -54.80
N GLU A 16 -4.37 26.66 -54.00
CA GLU A 16 -4.85 25.49 -53.21
C GLU A 16 -4.88 25.70 -51.69
N ALA A 17 -4.73 26.95 -51.23
CA ALA A 17 -4.62 27.27 -49.80
C ALA A 17 -5.78 26.81 -48.89
N PRO A 18 -7.07 26.69 -49.32
CA PRO A 18 -8.13 26.27 -48.40
C PRO A 18 -8.34 24.74 -48.31
N LEU A 19 -7.70 23.93 -49.18
CA LEU A 19 -7.86 22.46 -49.21
C LEU A 19 -6.77 21.72 -48.42
N LEU A 20 -5.60 22.34 -48.21
CA LEU A 20 -4.49 21.74 -47.46
C LEU A 20 -4.74 21.62 -45.95
N ASP A 21 -5.68 22.40 -45.41
CA ASP A 21 -6.02 22.37 -43.97
C ASP A 21 -6.97 21.21 -43.58
N ASP A 22 -7.64 20.56 -44.54
CA ASP A 22 -8.57 19.43 -44.28
C ASP A 22 -7.94 18.05 -44.56
N VAL A 23 -6.64 17.98 -44.92
CA VAL A 23 -5.92 16.73 -45.19
C VAL A 23 -5.10 16.32 -43.96
N VAL A 24 -5.25 15.07 -43.53
CA VAL A 24 -4.53 14.52 -42.39
C VAL A 24 -3.14 14.06 -42.82
N ARG A 25 -2.08 14.71 -42.31
CA ARG A 25 -0.70 14.42 -42.68
C ARG A 25 -0.32 12.99 -42.28
N GLY A 26 0.37 12.28 -43.17
CA GLY A 26 0.86 10.91 -42.92
C GLY A 26 -0.22 9.81 -42.99
N SER A 27 -1.45 10.12 -43.43
CA SER A 27 -2.55 9.15 -43.52
C SER A 27 -3.18 9.07 -44.91
N VAL A 28 -3.60 7.89 -45.33
CA VAL A 28 -4.33 7.63 -46.60
C VAL A 28 -5.70 6.99 -46.36
N ASP A 29 -6.61 7.15 -47.32
CA ASP A 29 -7.89 6.45 -47.39
C ASP A 29 -7.71 5.00 -47.89
N PHE A 30 -8.80 4.23 -47.94
CA PHE A 30 -8.79 2.84 -48.43
C PHE A 30 -8.26 2.68 -49.87
N ASN A 31 -8.36 3.73 -50.69
CA ASN A 31 -7.90 3.74 -52.08
C ASN A 31 -6.46 4.26 -52.22
N GLY A 32 -5.77 4.55 -51.11
CA GLY A 32 -4.41 5.09 -51.10
C GLY A 32 -4.32 6.60 -51.42
N ARG A 33 -5.44 7.33 -51.43
CA ARG A 33 -5.46 8.79 -51.58
C ARG A 33 -5.23 9.46 -50.22
N PRO A 34 -4.69 10.70 -50.15
CA PRO A 34 -4.55 11.41 -48.88
C PRO A 34 -5.87 11.45 -48.10
N ALA A 35 -5.82 11.14 -46.80
CA ALA A 35 -7.00 11.05 -45.96
C ALA A 35 -7.62 12.44 -45.73
N VAL A 36 -8.90 12.59 -46.10
CA VAL A 36 -9.66 13.82 -45.90
C VAL A 36 -10.39 13.77 -44.56
N ARG A 37 -10.14 14.76 -43.71
CA ARG A 37 -10.57 14.80 -42.31
C ARG A 37 -12.08 14.69 -42.14
N SER A 38 -12.85 15.31 -43.05
CA SER A 38 -14.31 15.30 -43.05
C SER A 38 -14.98 13.99 -43.52
N LYS A 39 -14.23 13.05 -44.14
CA LYS A 39 -14.78 11.81 -44.72
C LYS A 39 -14.27 10.51 -44.09
N SER A 40 -13.05 10.47 -43.57
CA SER A 40 -12.44 9.27 -43.01
C SER A 40 -11.99 9.48 -41.57
N GLY A 41 -11.90 8.38 -40.80
CA GLY A 41 -11.46 8.37 -39.41
C GLY A 41 -12.53 8.84 -38.42
N CYS A 42 -12.06 9.39 -37.31
CA CYS A 42 -12.89 9.86 -36.20
C CYS A 42 -13.86 8.78 -35.69
N TRP A 43 -14.95 9.21 -35.03
CA TRP A 43 -15.92 8.33 -34.39
C TRP A 43 -16.61 7.36 -35.34
N THR A 44 -16.86 7.76 -36.59
CA THR A 44 -17.45 6.90 -37.63
C THR A 44 -16.63 5.62 -37.85
N SER A 45 -15.31 5.73 -37.82
CA SER A 45 -14.40 4.59 -37.92
C SER A 45 -14.20 3.89 -36.57
N ALA A 46 -14.14 4.67 -35.50
CA ALA A 46 -13.90 4.16 -34.15
C ALA A 46 -15.02 3.22 -33.65
N TYR A 47 -16.28 3.45 -34.03
CA TYR A 47 -17.39 2.57 -33.61
C TYR A 47 -17.25 1.14 -34.14
N PHE A 48 -16.76 0.95 -35.36
CA PHE A 48 -16.48 -0.40 -35.89
C PHE A 48 -15.37 -1.08 -35.08
N MET A 49 -14.31 -0.35 -34.73
CA MET A 49 -13.22 -0.89 -33.90
C MET A 49 -13.70 -1.26 -32.50
N ILE A 50 -14.57 -0.44 -31.91
CA ILE A 50 -15.18 -0.70 -30.61
C ILE A 50 -16.05 -1.97 -30.65
N GLY A 51 -16.86 -2.15 -31.69
CA GLY A 51 -17.67 -3.37 -31.84
C GLY A 51 -16.83 -4.63 -32.00
N VAL A 52 -15.73 -4.54 -32.75
CA VAL A 52 -14.74 -5.62 -32.92
C VAL A 52 -14.06 -5.96 -31.59
N GLU A 53 -13.70 -4.94 -30.81
CA GLU A 53 -13.09 -5.12 -29.49
C GLU A 53 -14.05 -5.79 -28.51
N VAL A 54 -15.33 -5.39 -28.48
CA VAL A 54 -16.34 -6.03 -27.62
C VAL A 54 -16.47 -7.51 -27.95
N ALA A 55 -16.58 -7.85 -29.25
CA ALA A 55 -16.73 -9.23 -29.69
C ALA A 55 -15.48 -10.08 -29.43
N GLU A 56 -14.27 -9.53 -29.60
CA GLU A 56 -13.03 -10.24 -29.28
C GLU A 56 -12.86 -10.45 -27.78
N ARG A 57 -13.17 -9.44 -26.96
CA ARG A 57 -13.17 -9.57 -25.49
C ARG A 57 -14.20 -10.60 -25.04
N PHE A 58 -15.36 -10.61 -25.68
CA PHE A 58 -16.40 -11.60 -25.42
C PHE A 58 -15.93 -13.03 -25.75
N ALA A 59 -15.27 -13.22 -26.91
CA ALA A 59 -14.78 -14.54 -27.32
C ALA A 59 -13.60 -15.05 -26.47
N TYR A 60 -12.60 -14.20 -26.22
CA TYR A 60 -11.43 -14.59 -25.44
C TYR A 60 -11.78 -14.96 -24.00
N TYR A 61 -12.48 -14.05 -23.30
CA TYR A 61 -12.85 -14.29 -21.90
C TYR A 61 -13.98 -15.32 -21.77
N GLY A 62 -14.77 -15.52 -22.83
CA GLY A 62 -15.71 -16.63 -22.93
C GLY A 62 -15.02 -18.00 -22.81
N ILE A 63 -13.85 -18.17 -23.43
CA ILE A 63 -13.04 -19.38 -23.24
C ILE A 63 -12.30 -19.30 -21.92
N SER A 64 -11.51 -18.24 -21.73
CA SER A 64 -10.54 -18.14 -20.65
C SER A 64 -11.15 -18.22 -19.26
N ALA A 65 -12.36 -17.69 -19.06
CA ALA A 65 -12.95 -17.59 -17.73
C ALA A 65 -13.26 -18.97 -17.14
N ASN A 66 -13.68 -19.94 -17.96
CA ASN A 66 -14.10 -21.26 -17.46
C ASN A 66 -13.30 -22.45 -18.02
N LEU A 67 -12.21 -22.17 -18.72
CA LEU A 67 -11.35 -23.18 -19.34
C LEU A 67 -10.83 -24.20 -18.31
N ILE A 68 -10.52 -23.75 -17.08
CA ILE A 68 -10.06 -24.65 -16.02
C ILE A 68 -11.10 -25.72 -15.65
N SER A 69 -12.39 -25.39 -15.68
CA SER A 69 -13.47 -26.34 -15.42
C SER A 69 -13.63 -27.34 -16.55
N TYR A 70 -13.40 -26.93 -17.81
CA TYR A 70 -13.37 -27.85 -18.95
C TYR A 70 -12.20 -28.84 -18.87
N LEU A 71 -11.00 -28.36 -18.51
CA LEU A 71 -9.81 -29.20 -18.43
C LEU A 71 -9.89 -30.24 -17.30
N THR A 72 -10.47 -29.87 -16.16
CA THR A 72 -10.57 -30.75 -14.98
C THR A 72 -11.81 -31.65 -14.99
N GLY A 73 -12.92 -31.20 -15.58
CA GLY A 73 -14.12 -32.02 -15.74
C GLY A 73 -14.02 -32.89 -16.99
N PRO A 74 -14.52 -32.43 -18.16
CA PRO A 74 -14.51 -33.20 -19.40
C PRO A 74 -13.16 -33.82 -19.81
N LEU A 75 -12.04 -33.14 -19.59
CA LEU A 75 -10.71 -33.68 -19.94
C LEU A 75 -9.99 -34.41 -18.79
N GLY A 76 -10.58 -34.44 -17.59
CA GLY A 76 -10.08 -35.20 -16.44
C GLY A 76 -8.66 -34.85 -15.97
N GLN A 77 -8.16 -33.66 -16.29
CA GLN A 77 -6.85 -33.21 -15.80
C GLN A 77 -6.89 -32.91 -14.30
N SER A 78 -5.77 -33.10 -13.61
CA SER A 78 -5.64 -32.62 -12.23
C SER A 78 -5.80 -31.10 -12.17
N THR A 79 -6.22 -30.58 -11.02
CA THR A 79 -6.36 -29.13 -10.79
C THR A 79 -5.06 -28.37 -11.10
N ALA A 80 -3.92 -28.94 -10.71
CA ALA A 80 -2.59 -28.40 -11.00
C ALA A 80 -2.28 -28.37 -12.51
N ALA A 81 -2.46 -29.49 -13.21
CA ALA A 81 -2.17 -29.61 -14.63
C ALA A 81 -3.11 -28.72 -15.46
N ALA A 82 -4.39 -28.65 -15.08
CA ALA A 82 -5.36 -27.76 -15.72
C ALA A 82 -5.00 -26.29 -15.51
N ALA A 83 -4.68 -25.86 -14.27
CA ALA A 83 -4.28 -24.48 -14.00
C ALA A 83 -2.99 -24.11 -14.74
N ALA A 84 -1.99 -25.01 -14.77
CA ALA A 84 -0.76 -24.84 -15.53
C ALA A 84 -1.04 -24.71 -17.03
N ASN A 85 -1.88 -25.57 -17.61
CA ASN A 85 -2.23 -25.53 -19.03
C ASN A 85 -3.03 -24.28 -19.42
N VAL A 86 -3.98 -23.83 -18.58
CA VAL A 86 -4.68 -22.54 -18.78
C VAL A 86 -3.71 -21.38 -18.75
N ASN A 87 -2.77 -21.38 -17.79
CA ASN A 87 -1.76 -20.34 -17.64
C ASN A 87 -0.74 -20.35 -18.78
N ALA A 88 -0.34 -21.52 -19.28
CA ALA A 88 0.52 -21.65 -20.45
C ALA A 88 -0.18 -21.12 -21.71
N TRP A 89 -1.45 -21.45 -21.90
CA TRP A 89 -2.24 -20.93 -23.02
C TRP A 89 -2.45 -19.41 -22.94
N SER A 90 -2.90 -18.89 -21.80
CA SER A 90 -3.03 -17.44 -21.55
C SER A 90 -1.68 -16.73 -21.72
N GLY A 91 -0.60 -17.41 -21.30
CA GLY A 91 0.78 -17.00 -21.47
C GLY A 91 1.15 -16.80 -22.93
N THR A 92 0.93 -17.83 -23.75
CA THR A 92 1.14 -17.78 -25.19
C THR A 92 0.26 -16.73 -25.86
N ALA A 93 -1.02 -16.68 -25.52
CA ALA A 93 -2.00 -15.72 -26.06
C ALA A 93 -1.62 -14.26 -25.77
N SER A 94 -0.90 -14.01 -24.68
CA SER A 94 -0.45 -12.67 -24.27
C SER A 94 0.99 -12.36 -24.70
N LEU A 95 1.82 -13.36 -25.05
CA LEU A 95 3.14 -13.18 -25.67
C LEU A 95 3.10 -13.02 -27.19
N LEU A 96 2.23 -13.77 -27.88
CA LEU A 96 2.08 -13.68 -29.34
C LEU A 96 1.73 -12.27 -29.87
N PRO A 97 1.09 -11.37 -29.09
CA PRO A 97 1.06 -9.94 -29.38
C PRO A 97 2.39 -9.30 -29.76
N LEU A 98 3.53 -9.75 -29.20
CA LEU A 98 4.84 -9.23 -29.60
C LEU A 98 5.17 -9.56 -31.05
N LEU A 99 4.89 -10.80 -31.45
CA LEU A 99 5.05 -11.24 -32.83
C LEU A 99 4.03 -10.54 -33.73
N GLY A 100 2.77 -10.43 -33.29
CA GLY A 100 1.70 -9.75 -34.02
C GLY A 100 2.00 -8.26 -34.27
N GLY A 101 2.39 -7.54 -33.23
CA GLY A 101 2.80 -6.14 -33.29
C GLY A 101 4.06 -5.93 -34.13
N PHE A 102 5.06 -6.81 -34.00
CA PHE A 102 6.25 -6.79 -34.85
C PHE A 102 5.90 -6.97 -36.33
N ILE A 103 5.07 -7.97 -36.64
CA ILE A 103 4.62 -8.24 -38.02
C ILE A 103 3.84 -7.05 -38.58
N ALA A 104 2.96 -6.44 -37.77
CA ALA A 104 2.15 -5.30 -38.15
C ALA A 104 3.00 -4.05 -38.43
N ASP A 105 3.88 -3.67 -37.51
CA ASP A 105 4.67 -2.44 -37.62
C ASP A 105 5.86 -2.60 -38.60
N SER A 106 6.32 -3.83 -38.90
CA SER A 106 7.48 -4.07 -39.78
C SER A 106 7.16 -4.45 -41.23
N PHE A 107 6.07 -5.20 -41.48
CA PHE A 107 5.87 -5.88 -42.77
C PHE A 107 4.47 -5.75 -43.35
N LEU A 108 3.44 -6.10 -42.57
CA LEU A 108 2.07 -6.32 -43.07
C LEU A 108 1.18 -5.08 -42.95
N GLY A 109 1.48 -4.18 -42.01
CA GLY A 109 0.60 -3.08 -41.61
C GLY A 109 -0.52 -3.55 -40.68
N ARG A 110 -0.93 -2.68 -39.74
CA ARG A 110 -1.91 -2.98 -38.67
C ARG A 110 -3.22 -3.58 -39.22
N TYR A 111 -3.79 -2.99 -40.28
CA TYR A 111 -5.05 -3.46 -40.87
C TYR A 111 -5.00 -4.89 -41.44
N ARG A 112 -3.94 -5.26 -42.19
CA ARG A 112 -3.84 -6.61 -42.77
C ARG A 112 -3.55 -7.65 -41.71
N THR A 113 -2.74 -7.30 -40.71
CA THR A 113 -2.48 -8.17 -39.56
C THR A 113 -3.77 -8.49 -38.84
N ILE A 114 -4.66 -7.52 -38.60
CA ILE A 114 -5.97 -7.75 -37.97
C ILE A 114 -6.80 -8.79 -38.74
N ILE A 115 -6.91 -8.67 -40.07
CA ILE A 115 -7.71 -9.60 -40.89
C ILE A 115 -7.18 -11.03 -40.82
N VAL A 116 -5.88 -11.21 -41.05
CA VAL A 116 -5.24 -12.54 -41.02
C VAL A 116 -5.39 -13.15 -39.62
N ALA A 117 -5.19 -12.34 -38.59
CA ALA A 117 -5.35 -12.71 -37.20
C ALA A 117 -6.79 -13.15 -36.87
N SER A 118 -7.81 -12.39 -37.29
CA SER A 118 -9.23 -12.74 -37.10
C SER A 118 -9.59 -14.06 -37.78
N VAL A 119 -9.11 -14.33 -39.00
CA VAL A 119 -9.39 -15.59 -39.71
C VAL A 119 -8.80 -16.79 -38.96
N ILE A 120 -7.55 -16.67 -38.50
CA ILE A 120 -6.90 -17.72 -37.72
C ILE A 120 -7.64 -17.92 -36.38
N TYR A 121 -8.08 -16.83 -35.75
CA TYR A 121 -8.86 -16.87 -34.51
C TYR A 121 -10.17 -17.65 -34.72
N ILE A 122 -10.96 -17.31 -35.74
CA ILE A 122 -12.24 -17.98 -36.04
C ILE A 122 -12.02 -19.49 -36.33
N LEU A 123 -10.97 -19.84 -37.08
CA LEU A 123 -10.62 -21.23 -37.34
C LEU A 123 -10.26 -21.98 -36.05
N GLY A 124 -9.48 -21.36 -35.16
CA GLY A 124 -9.16 -21.91 -33.85
C GLY A 124 -10.41 -22.16 -33.00
N LEU A 125 -11.34 -21.20 -32.96
CA LEU A 125 -12.62 -21.34 -32.24
C LEU A 125 -13.50 -22.44 -32.82
N GLY A 126 -13.54 -22.56 -34.15
CA GLY A 126 -14.26 -23.63 -34.83
C GLY A 126 -13.69 -25.01 -34.49
N PHE A 127 -12.36 -25.17 -34.50
CA PHE A 127 -11.73 -26.43 -34.10
C PHE A 127 -11.89 -26.73 -32.60
N LEU A 128 -11.89 -25.70 -31.74
CA LEU A 128 -12.12 -25.86 -30.30
C LEU A 128 -13.55 -26.35 -30.02
N THR A 129 -14.53 -25.80 -30.75
CA THR A 129 -15.94 -26.24 -30.71
C THR A 129 -16.09 -27.68 -31.16
N LEU A 130 -15.45 -28.04 -32.27
CA LEU A 130 -15.44 -29.41 -32.77
C LEU A 130 -14.79 -30.38 -31.76
N SER A 131 -13.69 -29.96 -31.12
CA SER A 131 -13.03 -30.76 -30.10
C SER A 131 -13.95 -31.02 -28.90
N ALA A 132 -14.72 -30.04 -28.46
CA ALA A 132 -15.69 -30.23 -27.37
C ALA A 132 -16.83 -31.18 -27.74
N ALA A 133 -17.26 -31.17 -29.01
CA ALA A 133 -18.29 -32.08 -29.51
C ALA A 133 -17.83 -33.54 -29.59
N LEU A 134 -16.54 -33.75 -29.85
CA LEU A 134 -15.94 -35.07 -29.85
C LEU A 134 -15.82 -35.61 -28.41
N SER A 135 -15.36 -34.79 -27.47
CA SER A 135 -15.22 -35.21 -26.06
C SER A 135 -16.55 -35.43 -25.35
N SER A 136 -17.60 -34.64 -25.64
CA SER A 136 -18.96 -34.88 -25.13
C SER A 136 -19.49 -36.25 -25.60
N SER A 137 -19.32 -36.56 -26.88
CA SER A 137 -19.70 -37.85 -27.47
C SER A 137 -18.96 -39.02 -26.81
N HIS A 138 -17.66 -38.87 -26.52
CA HIS A 138 -16.86 -39.89 -25.84
C HIS A 138 -17.34 -40.16 -24.40
N SER A 139 -17.60 -39.10 -23.62
CA SER A 139 -18.07 -39.24 -22.24
C SER A 139 -19.40 -39.99 -22.13
N SER A 140 -20.36 -39.72 -23.03
CA SER A 140 -21.66 -40.41 -23.07
C SER A 140 -21.57 -41.91 -23.38
N ALA A 141 -20.52 -42.33 -24.10
CA ALA A 141 -20.29 -43.75 -24.40
C ALA A 141 -19.74 -44.51 -23.18
N CYS A 142 -19.01 -43.84 -22.27
CA CYS A 142 -18.42 -44.45 -21.08
C CYS A 142 -19.43 -44.75 -19.96
N GLU A 143 -20.41 -43.89 -19.72
CA GLU A 143 -21.44 -44.09 -18.67
C GLU A 143 -22.30 -45.35 -18.89
N SER A 144 -22.28 -45.91 -20.10
CA SER A 144 -23.05 -47.11 -20.45
C SER A 144 -22.42 -48.45 -20.05
N ASN A 145 -21.17 -48.49 -19.55
CA ASN A 145 -20.46 -49.73 -19.18
C ASN A 145 -20.02 -49.76 -17.70
N GLU A 146 -20.73 -50.54 -16.86
CA GLU A 146 -20.61 -50.60 -15.37
C GLU A 146 -19.31 -51.20 -14.76
N ASN A 147 -18.25 -51.47 -15.52
CA ASN A 147 -17.01 -51.99 -14.93
C ASN A 147 -15.98 -50.87 -14.71
N ASN A 148 -15.67 -50.62 -13.42
CA ASN A 148 -14.71 -49.65 -12.90
C ASN A 148 -13.29 -49.76 -13.49
N SER A 149 -13.07 -49.17 -14.66
CA SER A 149 -11.76 -48.65 -15.09
C SER A 149 -11.94 -47.23 -15.60
N GLY A 150 -11.21 -46.27 -15.01
CA GLY A 150 -11.38 -44.84 -15.19
C GLY A 150 -11.48 -44.41 -16.67
N CYS A 151 -12.54 -43.69 -17.01
CA CYS A 151 -12.76 -43.17 -18.35
C CYS A 151 -11.92 -41.90 -18.56
N SER A 152 -10.79 -42.04 -19.24
CA SER A 152 -9.93 -40.92 -19.63
C SER A 152 -10.00 -40.70 -21.15
N PRO A 153 -10.13 -39.46 -21.64
CA PRO A 153 -10.26 -39.18 -23.07
C PRO A 153 -9.02 -39.61 -23.87
N PRO A 154 -9.19 -40.07 -25.12
CA PRO A 154 -8.07 -40.52 -25.95
C PRO A 154 -7.11 -39.37 -26.23
N THR A 155 -5.81 -39.66 -26.23
CA THR A 155 -4.74 -38.66 -26.35
C THR A 155 -4.88 -37.76 -27.59
N ILE A 156 -5.44 -38.28 -28.69
CA ILE A 156 -5.62 -37.51 -29.92
C ILE A 156 -6.66 -36.38 -29.77
N GLU A 157 -7.71 -36.58 -28.98
CA GLU A 157 -8.71 -35.55 -28.69
C GLU A 157 -8.10 -34.44 -27.83
N VAL A 158 -7.29 -34.82 -26.83
CA VAL A 158 -6.55 -33.87 -25.98
C VAL A 158 -5.56 -33.04 -26.82
N VAL A 159 -4.82 -33.67 -27.74
CA VAL A 159 -3.90 -32.96 -28.64
C VAL A 159 -4.66 -32.03 -29.58
N PHE A 160 -5.77 -32.47 -30.15
CA PHE A 160 -6.59 -31.65 -31.04
C PHE A 160 -7.20 -30.45 -30.31
N PHE A 161 -7.64 -30.64 -29.06
CA PHE A 161 -8.10 -29.57 -28.18
C PHE A 161 -7.01 -28.50 -27.99
N PHE A 162 -5.81 -28.89 -27.56
CA PHE A 162 -4.71 -27.95 -27.34
C PHE A 162 -4.25 -27.29 -28.62
N PHE A 163 -4.18 -28.01 -29.74
CA PHE A 163 -3.88 -27.42 -31.05
C PHE A 163 -4.86 -26.29 -31.40
N SER A 164 -6.16 -26.56 -31.23
CA SER A 164 -7.23 -25.60 -31.47
C SER A 164 -7.12 -24.39 -30.54
N LEU A 165 -6.87 -24.63 -29.26
CA LEU A 165 -6.70 -23.63 -28.23
C LEU A 165 -5.49 -22.71 -28.51
N TYR A 166 -4.34 -23.27 -28.89
CA TYR A 166 -3.17 -22.46 -29.27
C TYR A 166 -3.32 -21.74 -30.61
N LEU A 167 -4.13 -22.28 -31.53
CA LEU A 167 -4.49 -21.58 -32.76
C LEU A 167 -5.32 -20.32 -32.47
N VAL A 168 -6.22 -20.39 -31.47
CA VAL A 168 -6.93 -19.21 -30.94
C VAL A 168 -5.94 -18.18 -30.37
N ALA A 169 -4.98 -18.60 -29.55
CA ALA A 169 -3.95 -17.72 -29.01
C ALA A 169 -3.14 -17.01 -30.11
N PHE A 170 -2.84 -17.72 -31.21
CA PHE A 170 -2.13 -17.16 -32.35
C PHE A 170 -2.96 -16.13 -33.12
N GLY A 171 -4.24 -16.44 -33.38
CA GLY A 171 -5.17 -15.48 -33.95
C GLY A 171 -5.31 -14.23 -33.08
N GLN A 172 -5.42 -14.40 -31.76
CA GLN A 172 -5.50 -13.27 -30.85
C GLN A 172 -4.22 -12.41 -30.83
N GLY A 173 -3.04 -13.03 -30.92
CA GLY A 173 -1.77 -12.33 -30.86
C GLY A 173 -1.61 -11.26 -31.94
N GLY A 174 -2.00 -11.56 -33.18
CA GLY A 174 -2.02 -10.54 -34.24
C GLY A 174 -3.09 -9.48 -34.06
N HIS A 175 -4.23 -9.84 -33.48
CA HIS A 175 -5.41 -9.00 -33.38
C HIS A 175 -5.25 -7.91 -32.30
N LYS A 176 -4.92 -8.31 -31.08
CA LYS A 176 -5.02 -7.50 -29.85
C LYS A 176 -4.23 -6.18 -29.85
N PRO A 177 -2.91 -6.15 -30.13
CA PRO A 177 -2.16 -4.89 -30.13
C PRO A 177 -2.53 -4.01 -31.33
N CYS A 178 -2.96 -4.62 -32.44
CA CYS A 178 -3.18 -3.93 -33.70
C CYS A 178 -4.54 -3.21 -33.76
N VAL A 179 -5.63 -3.80 -33.25
CA VAL A 179 -6.97 -3.14 -33.30
C VAL A 179 -6.98 -1.87 -32.45
N CYS A 180 -6.36 -1.91 -31.26
CA CYS A 180 -6.28 -0.73 -30.38
C CYS A 180 -5.44 0.40 -31.00
N ALA A 181 -4.24 0.09 -31.49
CA ALA A 181 -3.38 1.05 -32.17
C ALA A 181 -4.08 1.63 -33.41
N PHE A 182 -4.66 0.77 -34.24
CA PHE A 182 -5.37 1.19 -35.45
C PHE A 182 -6.61 2.04 -35.15
N GLY A 183 -7.34 1.75 -34.07
CA GLY A 183 -8.46 2.58 -33.61
C GLY A 183 -8.03 3.97 -33.12
N ALA A 184 -6.89 4.06 -32.45
CA ALA A 184 -6.32 5.33 -32.01
C ALA A 184 -5.78 6.19 -33.18
N ASP A 185 -5.26 5.55 -34.23
CA ASP A 185 -4.80 6.21 -35.46
C ASP A 185 -5.93 6.88 -36.25
N GLN A 186 -7.19 6.59 -35.92
CA GLN A 186 -8.34 7.21 -36.59
C GLN A 186 -8.51 8.68 -36.22
N PHE A 187 -7.80 9.17 -35.21
CA PHE A 187 -7.86 10.55 -34.72
C PHE A 187 -6.50 11.24 -34.87
N ASP A 188 -6.50 12.42 -35.47
CA ASP A 188 -5.34 13.29 -35.68
C ASP A 188 -4.87 13.94 -34.36
N GLU A 189 -3.57 13.85 -34.05
CA GLU A 189 -2.98 14.38 -32.82
C GLU A 189 -2.72 15.88 -32.88
N ASP A 190 -2.49 16.41 -34.09
CA ASP A 190 -2.18 17.82 -34.29
C ASP A 190 -3.44 18.70 -34.25
N ASP A 191 -4.62 18.11 -34.47
CA ASP A 191 -5.90 18.80 -34.37
C ASP A 191 -6.46 18.81 -32.94
N LYS A 192 -6.75 20.00 -32.42
CA LYS A 192 -7.22 20.18 -31.04
C LYS A 192 -8.58 19.49 -30.77
N LYS A 193 -9.47 19.38 -31.77
CA LYS A 193 -10.79 18.76 -31.62
C LYS A 193 -10.65 17.24 -31.68
N GLU A 194 -9.93 16.72 -32.67
CA GLU A 194 -9.68 15.28 -32.80
C GLU A 194 -8.82 14.74 -31.65
N ARG A 195 -7.82 15.48 -31.16
CA ARG A 195 -7.05 15.12 -29.96
C ARG A 195 -7.94 14.99 -28.71
N LYS A 196 -8.92 15.87 -28.53
CA LYS A 196 -9.90 15.76 -27.44
C LYS A 196 -10.85 14.58 -27.66
N ALA A 197 -11.24 14.31 -28.90
CA ALA A 197 -12.05 13.16 -29.27
C ALA A 197 -11.29 11.83 -29.07
N LYS A 198 -9.99 11.78 -29.38
CA LYS A 198 -9.07 10.65 -29.15
C LYS A 198 -8.97 10.29 -27.67
N SER A 199 -8.86 11.31 -26.80
CA SER A 199 -8.90 11.11 -25.34
C SER A 199 -10.25 10.53 -24.88
N SER A 200 -11.35 11.02 -25.44
CA SER A 200 -12.68 10.44 -25.18
C SER A 200 -12.85 9.04 -25.77
N PHE A 201 -12.18 8.71 -26.87
CA PHE A 201 -12.15 7.39 -27.49
C PHE A 201 -11.52 6.37 -26.56
N PHE A 202 -10.39 6.66 -25.91
CA PHE A 202 -9.80 5.74 -24.93
C PHE A 202 -10.72 5.44 -23.74
N ASN A 203 -11.50 6.44 -23.29
CA ASN A 203 -12.50 6.23 -22.24
C ASN A 203 -13.64 5.30 -22.69
N TRP A 204 -14.18 5.49 -23.90
CA TRP A 204 -15.23 4.62 -24.47
C TRP A 204 -14.71 3.24 -24.87
N TRP A 205 -13.47 3.14 -25.35
CA TRP A 205 -12.77 1.89 -25.65
C TRP A 205 -12.66 1.02 -24.40
N TYR A 206 -12.17 1.60 -23.30
CA TYR A 206 -12.04 0.88 -22.03
C TYR A 206 -13.39 0.47 -21.44
N PHE A 207 -14.40 1.35 -21.52
CA PHE A 207 -15.78 1.02 -21.12
C PHE A 207 -16.37 -0.14 -21.94
N SER A 208 -16.15 -0.15 -23.25
CA SER A 208 -16.67 -1.19 -24.15
C SER A 208 -15.96 -2.53 -23.94
N MET A 209 -14.64 -2.49 -23.75
CA MET A 209 -13.84 -3.64 -23.34
C MET A 209 -14.39 -4.25 -22.04
N ALA A 210 -14.58 -3.44 -20.99
CA ALA A 210 -15.13 -3.91 -19.70
C ALA A 210 -16.55 -4.50 -19.85
N SER A 211 -17.37 -3.92 -20.71
CA SER A 211 -18.72 -4.42 -21.00
C SER A 211 -18.67 -5.80 -21.69
N GLY A 212 -17.79 -5.98 -22.70
CA GLY A 212 -17.62 -7.25 -23.41
C GLY A 212 -17.18 -8.39 -22.48
N VAL A 213 -16.24 -8.12 -21.58
CA VAL A 213 -15.77 -9.14 -20.61
C VAL A 213 -16.84 -9.47 -19.57
N PHE A 214 -17.55 -8.45 -19.06
CA PHE A 214 -18.65 -8.66 -18.11
C PHE A 214 -19.73 -9.59 -18.66
N PHE A 215 -20.18 -9.36 -19.90
CA PHE A 215 -21.19 -10.23 -20.52
C PHE A 215 -20.66 -11.62 -20.86
N ALA A 216 -19.38 -11.76 -21.22
CA ALA A 216 -18.77 -13.05 -21.49
C ALA A 216 -18.79 -13.96 -20.27
N GLN A 217 -18.32 -13.43 -19.14
CA GLN A 217 -18.24 -14.15 -17.88
C GLN A 217 -19.64 -14.48 -17.32
N LEU A 218 -20.64 -13.63 -17.55
CA LEU A 218 -21.99 -13.88 -17.08
C LEU A 218 -22.76 -14.86 -17.96
N VAL A 219 -22.70 -14.69 -19.28
CA VAL A 219 -23.54 -15.44 -20.24
C VAL A 219 -22.86 -16.73 -20.69
N LEU A 220 -21.59 -16.69 -21.12
CA LEU A 220 -20.94 -17.88 -21.68
C LEU A 220 -20.60 -18.91 -20.62
N SER A 221 -20.17 -18.49 -19.42
CA SER A 221 -19.95 -19.42 -18.32
C SER A 221 -21.24 -20.14 -17.90
N TYR A 222 -22.40 -19.47 -18.03
CA TYR A 222 -23.70 -20.10 -17.81
C TYR A 222 -24.04 -21.13 -18.87
N VAL A 223 -23.85 -20.80 -20.15
CA VAL A 223 -24.07 -21.72 -21.26
C VAL A 223 -23.15 -22.95 -21.15
N GLN A 224 -21.89 -22.75 -20.77
CA GLN A 224 -20.89 -23.80 -20.64
C GLN A 224 -21.22 -24.80 -19.53
N GLU A 225 -21.60 -24.33 -18.33
CA GLU A 225 -21.86 -25.20 -17.18
C GLU A 225 -23.28 -25.79 -17.17
N ASN A 226 -24.29 -25.07 -17.69
CA ASN A 226 -25.69 -25.49 -17.57
C ASN A 226 -26.32 -26.01 -18.87
N MET A 227 -25.71 -25.75 -20.03
CA MET A 227 -26.24 -26.20 -21.33
C MET A 227 -25.31 -27.19 -22.02
N SER A 228 -24.20 -26.72 -22.58
CA SER A 228 -23.16 -27.57 -23.16
C SER A 228 -21.87 -26.80 -23.47
N TRP A 229 -20.75 -27.51 -23.39
CA TRP A 229 -19.42 -26.99 -23.74
C TRP A 229 -19.29 -26.68 -25.23
N GLU A 230 -19.97 -27.42 -26.10
CA GLU A 230 -20.02 -27.19 -27.54
C GLU A 230 -20.59 -25.80 -27.88
N LEU A 231 -21.76 -25.47 -27.32
CA LEU A 231 -22.35 -24.14 -27.50
C LEU A 231 -21.48 -23.07 -26.86
N GLY A 232 -20.89 -23.39 -25.70
CA GLY A 232 -19.97 -22.52 -24.97
C GLY A 232 -18.73 -22.07 -25.76
N PHE A 233 -18.16 -22.93 -26.60
CA PHE A 233 -17.05 -22.57 -27.50
C PHE A 233 -17.50 -22.12 -28.90
N GLY A 234 -18.67 -22.57 -29.35
CA GLY A 234 -19.24 -22.23 -30.66
C GLY A 234 -19.78 -20.80 -30.76
N ILE A 235 -20.41 -20.28 -29.70
CA ILE A 235 -20.94 -18.90 -29.68
C ILE A 235 -19.80 -17.87 -29.88
N PRO A 236 -18.66 -17.95 -29.17
CA PRO A 236 -17.46 -17.15 -29.48
C PRO A 236 -17.05 -17.15 -30.96
N ALA A 237 -17.10 -18.30 -31.65
CA ALA A 237 -16.73 -18.41 -33.06
C ALA A 237 -17.62 -17.55 -33.95
N ILE A 238 -18.94 -17.57 -33.68
CA ILE A 238 -19.93 -16.77 -34.39
C ILE A 238 -19.70 -15.28 -34.14
N PHE A 239 -19.47 -14.88 -32.88
CA PHE A 239 -19.21 -13.49 -32.52
C PHE A 239 -17.93 -12.95 -33.17
N MET A 240 -16.85 -13.75 -33.23
CA MET A 240 -15.62 -13.36 -33.92
C MET A 240 -15.80 -13.28 -35.45
N PHE A 241 -16.60 -14.17 -36.03
CA PHE A 241 -16.95 -14.08 -37.45
C PHE A 241 -17.72 -12.78 -37.75
N LEU A 242 -18.72 -12.45 -36.93
CA LEU A 242 -19.45 -11.20 -37.02
C LEU A 242 -18.53 -9.99 -36.81
N ALA A 243 -17.58 -10.07 -35.88
CA ALA A 243 -16.58 -9.02 -35.64
C ALA A 243 -15.74 -8.77 -36.90
N LEU A 244 -15.25 -9.82 -37.56
CA LEU A 244 -14.50 -9.68 -38.80
C LEU A 244 -15.34 -9.03 -39.91
N VAL A 245 -16.62 -9.39 -40.04
CA VAL A 245 -17.54 -8.75 -40.99
C VAL A 245 -17.70 -7.26 -40.66
N VAL A 246 -17.93 -6.91 -39.39
CA VAL A 246 -18.06 -5.51 -38.92
C VAL A 246 -16.77 -4.73 -39.18
N PHE A 247 -15.60 -5.32 -38.91
CA PHE A 247 -14.30 -4.73 -39.20
C PHE A 247 -14.16 -4.40 -40.69
N LEU A 248 -14.49 -5.36 -41.57
CA LEU A 248 -14.37 -5.21 -43.01
C LEU A 248 -15.38 -4.19 -43.58
N LEU A 249 -16.58 -4.08 -43.02
CA LEU A 249 -17.56 -3.07 -43.43
C LEU A 249 -17.06 -1.63 -43.19
N GLY A 250 -16.29 -1.41 -42.12
CA GLY A 250 -15.73 -0.09 -41.83
C GLY A 250 -14.52 0.32 -42.68
N SER A 251 -13.99 -0.58 -43.53
CA SER A 251 -12.73 -0.37 -44.28
C SER A 251 -12.71 0.89 -45.15
N VAL A 252 -13.85 1.27 -45.70
CA VAL A 252 -14.01 2.48 -46.53
C VAL A 252 -13.94 3.77 -45.72
N THR A 253 -14.09 3.69 -44.40
CA THR A 253 -14.05 4.83 -43.48
C THR A 253 -12.68 5.02 -42.84
N TYR A 254 -11.86 3.98 -42.75
CA TYR A 254 -10.61 4.03 -41.98
C TYR A 254 -9.54 4.93 -42.60
N ARG A 255 -8.74 5.54 -41.74
CA ARG A 255 -7.46 6.17 -42.06
C ARG A 255 -6.34 5.15 -41.88
N PHE A 256 -5.47 5.06 -42.87
CA PHE A 256 -4.31 4.18 -42.88
C PHE A 256 -3.05 5.02 -42.75
N SER A 257 -2.30 4.82 -41.66
CA SER A 257 -0.99 5.46 -41.48
C SER A 257 -0.02 5.00 -42.58
N MET A 258 0.62 5.93 -43.27
CA MET A 258 1.70 5.60 -44.19
C MET A 258 2.90 5.11 -43.39
N ILE A 259 3.40 3.92 -43.73
CA ILE A 259 4.69 3.44 -43.21
C ILE A 259 5.76 4.32 -43.89
N SER A 260 6.53 5.07 -43.09
CA SER A 260 7.60 5.93 -43.57
C SER A 260 8.64 5.11 -44.37
N ASP A 261 9.04 5.60 -45.55
CA ASP A 261 10.03 4.99 -46.46
C ASP A 261 11.48 4.97 -45.89
N GLN A 262 11.66 5.31 -44.61
CA GLN A 262 12.94 5.15 -43.91
C GLN A 262 13.05 3.75 -43.29
N ARG A 263 14.28 3.19 -43.33
CA ARG A 263 14.65 1.82 -42.92
C ARG A 263 13.79 1.24 -41.78
N ASN A 264 13.43 -0.05 -41.92
CA ASN A 264 12.71 -0.83 -40.91
C ASN A 264 13.18 -0.48 -39.48
N PRO A 265 12.30 0.05 -38.61
CA PRO A 265 12.65 0.52 -37.26
C PRO A 265 13.42 -0.51 -36.41
N PHE A 266 13.14 -1.80 -36.60
CA PHE A 266 13.83 -2.87 -35.88
C PHE A 266 15.25 -3.11 -36.36
N VAL A 267 15.48 -3.00 -37.68
CA VAL A 267 16.81 -3.12 -38.27
C VAL A 267 17.66 -1.91 -37.85
N ARG A 268 17.05 -0.73 -37.73
CA ARG A 268 17.66 0.49 -37.21
C ARG A 268 18.12 0.34 -35.76
N ILE A 269 17.22 -0.08 -34.86
CA ILE A 269 17.51 -0.29 -33.43
C ILE A 269 18.47 -1.46 -33.21
N GLY A 270 18.33 -2.55 -33.96
CA GLY A 270 19.22 -3.72 -33.88
C GLY A 270 20.67 -3.37 -34.25
N MET A 271 20.89 -2.51 -35.25
CA MET A 271 22.24 -2.04 -35.60
C MET A 271 22.90 -1.26 -34.47
N VAL A 272 22.15 -0.54 -33.64
CA VAL A 272 22.70 0.17 -32.46
C VAL A 272 23.32 -0.82 -31.48
N PHE A 273 22.62 -1.90 -31.14
CA PHE A 273 23.12 -2.92 -30.21
C PHE A 273 24.34 -3.66 -30.77
N VAL A 274 24.32 -3.99 -32.06
CA VAL A 274 25.44 -4.66 -32.74
C VAL A 274 26.69 -3.77 -32.76
N ASN A 275 26.55 -2.49 -33.12
CA ASN A 275 27.67 -1.55 -33.17
C ASN A 275 28.20 -1.21 -31.76
N ALA A 276 27.34 -1.09 -30.76
CA ALA A 276 27.74 -0.91 -29.37
C ALA A 276 28.56 -2.11 -28.84
N ALA A 277 28.11 -3.34 -29.12
CA ALA A 277 28.81 -4.56 -28.71
C ALA A 277 30.17 -4.71 -29.40
N ARG A 278 30.26 -4.33 -30.69
CA ARG A 278 31.50 -4.37 -31.46
C ARG A 278 32.57 -3.41 -30.93
N ASN A 279 32.16 -2.25 -30.41
CA ASN A 279 33.04 -1.20 -29.88
C ASN A 279 33.30 -1.29 -28.37
N TRP A 280 32.98 -2.44 -27.74
CA TRP A 280 33.12 -2.63 -26.29
C TRP A 280 34.57 -2.51 -25.77
N ASN A 281 35.59 -2.80 -26.58
CA ASN A 281 36.99 -2.90 -26.15
C ASN A 281 37.93 -1.76 -26.60
N SER A 282 37.45 -0.72 -27.26
CA SER A 282 38.31 0.35 -27.80
C SER A 282 38.56 1.46 -26.77
N ALA A 283 39.81 1.66 -26.33
CA ALA A 283 40.20 2.67 -25.34
C ALA A 283 40.23 4.10 -25.92
N SER A 284 39.77 5.08 -25.12
CA SER A 284 39.70 6.51 -25.43
C SER A 284 41.06 7.08 -25.83
N ALA A 285 41.18 7.62 -27.05
CA ALA A 285 42.36 8.37 -27.49
C ALA A 285 42.27 9.82 -26.99
N GLU A 286 43.27 10.24 -26.21
CA GLU A 286 43.56 11.64 -25.86
C GLU A 286 44.03 12.40 -27.13
N ASN A 287 43.46 13.60 -27.38
CA ASN A 287 44.17 14.85 -27.70
C ASN A 287 43.24 15.96 -28.23
N ASP A 288 43.44 17.15 -27.63
CA ASP A 288 43.39 18.53 -28.14
C ASP A 288 42.07 19.22 -28.61
N GLU A 289 41.76 20.28 -27.86
CA GLU A 289 41.35 21.64 -28.28
C GLU A 289 39.88 22.01 -28.63
N ASP A 290 38.87 21.21 -28.28
CA ASP A 290 37.46 21.70 -28.24
C ASP A 290 36.78 21.34 -26.91
N GLU A 291 37.36 21.83 -25.82
CA GLU A 291 36.97 21.49 -24.45
C GLU A 291 35.86 22.42 -23.92
N GLN A 292 34.63 22.32 -24.46
CA GLN A 292 33.46 22.84 -23.73
C GLN A 292 32.10 22.15 -23.92
N ILE A 293 31.96 21.08 -24.72
CA ILE A 293 30.63 20.44 -24.90
C ILE A 293 30.61 18.91 -24.68
N LEU A 294 31.74 18.20 -24.62
CA LEU A 294 31.70 16.73 -24.72
C LEU A 294 32.59 15.95 -23.72
N HIS A 295 32.46 16.20 -22.41
CA HIS A 295 33.00 15.28 -21.41
C HIS A 295 32.00 15.04 -20.27
N THR A 296 31.04 14.13 -20.48
CA THR A 296 30.24 13.55 -19.39
C THR A 296 29.94 12.07 -19.68
N LYS A 297 30.79 11.21 -19.07
CA LYS A 297 30.74 9.75 -18.82
C LYS A 297 29.81 8.86 -19.67
N SER A 298 30.45 7.90 -20.35
CA SER A 298 29.96 6.98 -21.38
C SER A 298 29.13 5.77 -20.88
N SER A 299 27.90 5.64 -21.37
CA SER A 299 27.10 4.38 -21.34
C SER A 299 27.56 3.42 -22.44
N PHE A 300 27.31 2.11 -22.28
CA PHE A 300 27.60 1.07 -23.29
C PHE A 300 27.12 1.45 -24.70
N LEU A 301 25.90 1.96 -24.80
CA LEU A 301 25.28 2.31 -26.08
C LEU A 301 25.86 3.60 -26.69
N ASP A 302 26.54 4.45 -25.90
CA ASP A 302 27.25 5.63 -26.41
C ASP A 302 28.53 5.25 -27.15
N ARG A 303 29.04 4.02 -26.94
CA ARG A 303 30.17 3.48 -27.71
C ARG A 303 29.79 3.14 -29.15
N ALA A 304 28.50 3.12 -29.49
CA ALA A 304 28.04 3.00 -30.87
C ALA A 304 28.45 4.21 -31.75
N PHE A 305 28.86 5.33 -31.15
CA PHE A 305 29.31 6.54 -31.87
C PHE A 305 30.80 6.53 -32.26
N LEU A 306 31.62 5.66 -31.65
CA LEU A 306 33.09 5.69 -31.77
C LEU A 306 33.62 5.33 -33.17
N GLU A 307 32.79 4.74 -34.03
CA GLU A 307 33.18 4.34 -35.39
C GLU A 307 33.11 5.48 -36.43
N SER A 308 32.77 6.72 -36.05
CA SER A 308 32.68 7.82 -37.03
C SER A 308 34.01 8.24 -37.67
N SER A 309 35.17 7.77 -37.19
CA SER A 309 36.45 8.35 -37.60
C SER A 309 37.39 7.47 -38.42
N LYS A 310 37.13 6.18 -38.64
CA LYS A 310 38.02 5.32 -39.44
C LYS A 310 37.24 4.41 -40.39
N GLU A 311 37.39 4.70 -41.69
CA GLU A 311 36.98 3.88 -42.84
C GLU A 311 35.48 3.83 -43.20
N GLY A 312 34.99 4.90 -43.85
CA GLY A 312 34.39 4.88 -45.19
C GLY A 312 33.22 3.95 -45.60
N ARG A 313 32.75 2.96 -44.84
CA ARG A 313 31.68 2.05 -45.33
C ARG A 313 30.62 1.58 -44.34
N VAL A 314 30.65 1.97 -43.07
CA VAL A 314 29.49 1.80 -42.18
C VAL A 314 29.15 3.15 -41.57
N ARG A 315 28.06 3.74 -42.07
CA ARG A 315 27.54 5.03 -41.61
C ARG A 315 27.08 4.84 -40.16
N GLY A 316 27.72 5.54 -39.23
CA GLY A 316 27.43 5.45 -37.79
C GLY A 316 25.95 5.66 -37.48
N SER A 317 25.48 4.99 -36.44
CA SER A 317 24.10 5.09 -35.96
C SER A 317 23.75 6.54 -35.63
N SER A 318 22.56 7.01 -36.06
CA SER A 318 22.10 8.37 -35.76
C SER A 318 21.88 8.51 -34.25
N ILE A 319 22.08 9.72 -33.70
CA ILE A 319 21.84 10.01 -32.28
C ILE A 319 20.40 9.66 -31.89
N HIS A 320 19.44 9.90 -32.80
CA HIS A 320 18.04 9.56 -32.60
C HIS A 320 17.82 8.04 -32.43
N ASP A 321 18.56 7.21 -33.18
CA ASP A 321 18.40 5.75 -33.15
C ASP A 321 18.94 5.16 -31.84
N VAL A 322 20.02 5.75 -31.31
CA VAL A 322 20.62 5.32 -30.04
C VAL A 322 19.72 5.70 -28.86
N GLU A 323 19.07 6.85 -28.92
CA GLU A 323 18.09 7.25 -27.90
C GLU A 323 16.80 6.41 -27.98
N ASP A 324 16.30 6.08 -29.17
CA ASP A 324 15.16 5.17 -29.36
C ASP A 324 15.46 3.77 -28.77
N ALA A 325 16.67 3.25 -28.98
CA ALA A 325 17.11 1.96 -28.43
C ALA A 325 17.25 1.99 -26.90
N LYS A 326 17.81 3.08 -26.34
CA LYS A 326 17.88 3.29 -24.89
C LYS A 326 16.47 3.41 -24.28
N ALA A 327 15.53 4.05 -24.96
CA ALA A 327 14.16 4.20 -24.48
C ALA A 327 13.48 2.83 -24.29
N ILE A 328 13.58 1.93 -25.26
CA ILE A 328 13.03 0.57 -25.15
C ILE A 328 13.71 -0.24 -24.02
N LEU A 329 15.04 -0.14 -23.91
CA LEU A 329 15.79 -0.89 -22.88
C LEU A 329 15.48 -0.40 -21.45
N ARG A 330 15.12 0.89 -21.29
CA ARG A 330 14.67 1.46 -20.01
C ARG A 330 13.32 0.91 -19.55
N LEU A 331 12.53 0.28 -20.43
CA LEU A 331 11.25 -0.33 -20.07
C LEU A 331 11.40 -1.74 -19.50
N VAL A 332 12.47 -2.47 -19.85
CA VAL A 332 12.67 -3.87 -19.45
C VAL A 332 12.68 -4.08 -17.92
N PRO A 333 13.32 -3.23 -17.09
CA PRO A 333 13.28 -3.40 -15.64
C PRO A 333 11.86 -3.30 -15.06
N ILE A 334 11.05 -2.37 -15.58
CA ILE A 334 9.66 -2.17 -15.15
C ILE A 334 8.78 -3.31 -15.67
N TRP A 335 9.04 -3.76 -16.89
CA TRP A 335 8.42 -4.95 -17.45
C TRP A 335 8.63 -6.18 -16.54
N CYS A 336 9.86 -6.40 -16.05
CA CYS A 336 10.19 -7.50 -15.14
C CYS A 336 9.47 -7.40 -13.79
N THR A 337 9.39 -6.22 -13.18
CA THR A 337 8.72 -6.05 -11.87
C THR A 337 7.22 -6.29 -11.96
N CYS A 338 6.62 -6.02 -13.11
CA CYS A 338 5.19 -6.23 -13.34
C CYS A 338 4.82 -7.71 -13.56
N LEU A 339 5.80 -8.61 -13.73
CA LEU A 339 5.55 -10.04 -13.90
C LEU A 339 4.88 -10.66 -12.67
N ALA A 340 5.17 -10.17 -11.46
CA ALA A 340 4.53 -10.73 -10.28
C ALA A 340 3.02 -10.41 -10.22
N TYR A 341 2.63 -9.21 -10.62
CA TYR A 341 1.21 -8.87 -10.79
C TYR A 341 0.54 -9.78 -11.83
N ALA A 342 1.22 -10.06 -12.93
CA ALA A 342 0.69 -10.96 -13.95
C ALA A 342 0.50 -12.40 -13.46
N ILE A 343 1.38 -12.90 -12.58
CA ILE A 343 1.20 -14.21 -11.92
C ILE A 343 -0.05 -14.21 -11.05
N VAL A 344 -0.28 -13.13 -10.30
CA VAL A 344 -1.48 -12.93 -9.46
C VAL A 344 -2.75 -12.82 -10.29
N PHE A 345 -2.71 -12.05 -11.37
CA PHE A 345 -3.81 -11.87 -12.30
C PHE A 345 -4.30 -13.20 -12.90
N ALA A 346 -3.37 -14.12 -13.18
CA ALA A 346 -3.69 -15.44 -13.74
C ALA A 346 -4.55 -16.34 -12.82
N GLN A 347 -4.61 -16.04 -11.52
CA GLN A 347 -5.37 -16.86 -10.55
C GLN A 347 -6.88 -16.71 -10.66
N ALA A 348 -7.35 -15.55 -11.13
CA ALA A 348 -8.77 -15.21 -11.17
C ALA A 348 -9.59 -16.15 -12.08
N SER A 349 -9.02 -16.53 -13.22
CA SER A 349 -9.64 -17.44 -14.19
C SER A 349 -9.28 -18.92 -13.97
N THR A 350 -8.41 -19.21 -13.00
CA THR A 350 -7.97 -20.56 -12.66
C THR A 350 -8.44 -20.93 -11.26
N LEU A 351 -7.55 -20.82 -10.28
CA LEU A 351 -7.76 -21.35 -8.94
C LEU A 351 -8.92 -20.67 -8.19
N PHE A 352 -9.18 -19.38 -8.44
CA PHE A 352 -10.34 -18.69 -7.84
C PHE A 352 -11.66 -19.25 -8.35
N THR A 353 -11.71 -19.59 -9.63
CA THR A 353 -12.90 -20.17 -10.26
C THR A 353 -13.12 -21.59 -9.74
N LYS A 354 -12.04 -22.35 -9.55
CA LYS A 354 -12.12 -23.68 -8.93
C LYS A 354 -12.51 -23.66 -7.47
N GLN A 355 -11.99 -22.70 -6.71
CA GLN A 355 -12.44 -22.44 -5.36
C GLN A 355 -13.95 -22.17 -5.31
N GLY A 356 -14.46 -21.27 -6.16
CA GLY A 356 -15.88 -20.95 -6.21
C GLY A 356 -16.78 -22.12 -6.61
N ALA A 357 -16.30 -23.05 -7.43
CA ALA A 357 -17.07 -24.22 -7.86
C ALA A 357 -17.39 -25.20 -6.71
N THR A 358 -16.62 -25.16 -5.62
CA THR A 358 -16.85 -26.01 -4.43
C THR A 358 -17.72 -25.35 -3.37
N MET A 359 -18.17 -24.12 -3.61
CA MET A 359 -18.92 -23.30 -2.66
C MET A 359 -20.40 -23.22 -3.05
N ASP A 360 -21.27 -22.86 -2.11
CA ASP A 360 -22.69 -22.66 -2.39
C ASP A 360 -22.91 -21.39 -3.23
N ARG A 361 -23.34 -21.60 -4.48
CA ARG A 361 -23.57 -20.56 -5.49
C ARG A 361 -25.06 -20.26 -5.72
N ALA A 362 -25.97 -20.78 -4.88
CA ALA A 362 -27.40 -20.54 -5.01
C ALA A 362 -27.76 -19.09 -4.64
N ILE A 363 -28.41 -18.36 -5.56
CA ILE A 363 -29.04 -17.05 -5.23
C ILE A 363 -30.46 -17.27 -4.70
N THR A 364 -31.16 -18.21 -5.33
CA THR A 364 -32.53 -18.60 -4.99
C THR A 364 -32.60 -20.11 -4.98
N SER A 365 -33.65 -20.69 -4.41
CA SER A 365 -33.82 -22.15 -4.34
C SER A 365 -33.87 -22.86 -5.69
N SER A 366 -33.95 -22.14 -6.81
CA SER A 366 -34.00 -22.68 -8.18
C SER A 366 -32.93 -22.14 -9.12
N PHE A 367 -32.03 -21.27 -8.67
CA PHE A 367 -31.03 -20.64 -9.55
C PHE A 367 -29.65 -20.59 -8.89
N GLU A 368 -28.71 -21.30 -9.51
CA GLU A 368 -27.31 -21.37 -9.14
C GLU A 368 -26.45 -20.65 -10.18
N ILE A 369 -25.50 -19.85 -9.70
CA ILE A 369 -24.60 -19.09 -10.55
C ILE A 369 -23.37 -19.95 -10.96
N PRO A 370 -22.91 -19.91 -12.22
CA PRO A 370 -21.65 -20.54 -12.64
C PRO A 370 -20.44 -19.96 -11.90
N ALA A 371 -19.49 -20.80 -11.50
CA ALA A 371 -18.39 -20.36 -10.65
C ALA A 371 -17.51 -19.31 -11.35
N ALA A 372 -17.26 -19.51 -12.64
CA ALA A 372 -16.49 -18.57 -13.46
C ALA A 372 -17.15 -17.19 -13.58
N SER A 373 -18.48 -17.11 -13.45
CA SER A 373 -19.18 -15.82 -13.57
C SER A 373 -18.99 -14.90 -12.36
N LEU A 374 -18.46 -15.39 -11.24
CA LEU A 374 -18.03 -14.56 -10.10
C LEU A 374 -16.92 -13.57 -10.49
N GLN A 375 -16.13 -13.89 -11.53
CA GLN A 375 -15.14 -12.97 -12.10
C GLN A 375 -15.76 -11.66 -12.61
N SER A 376 -17.06 -11.65 -12.93
CA SER A 376 -17.76 -10.44 -13.39
C SER A 376 -17.77 -9.31 -12.34
N ILE A 377 -17.59 -9.65 -11.05
CA ILE A 377 -17.44 -8.70 -9.92
C ILE A 377 -16.22 -7.77 -10.13
N ILE A 378 -15.14 -8.27 -10.71
CA ILE A 378 -13.94 -7.48 -11.06
C ILE A 378 -14.35 -6.31 -11.96
N HIS A 379 -15.09 -6.61 -13.03
CA HIS A 379 -15.49 -5.64 -14.04
C HIS A 379 -16.51 -4.63 -13.51
N ILE A 380 -17.40 -5.03 -12.60
CA ILE A 380 -18.28 -4.11 -11.88
C ILE A 380 -17.48 -3.14 -10.98
N CYS A 381 -16.49 -3.65 -10.22
CA CYS A 381 -15.59 -2.82 -9.40
C CYS A 381 -14.83 -1.80 -10.25
N VAL A 382 -14.31 -2.22 -11.42
CA VAL A 382 -13.62 -1.35 -12.38
C VAL A 382 -14.52 -0.23 -12.89
N VAL A 383 -15.74 -0.54 -13.33
CA VAL A 383 -16.70 0.46 -13.85
C VAL A 383 -17.08 1.52 -12.80
N ILE A 384 -17.08 1.18 -11.50
CA ILE A 384 -17.40 2.09 -10.38
C ILE A 384 -16.15 2.85 -9.89
N PHE A 385 -15.01 2.19 -9.78
CA PHE A 385 -13.78 2.74 -9.21
C PHE A 385 -13.02 3.65 -10.20
N VAL A 386 -13.17 3.45 -11.53
CA VAL A 386 -12.56 4.34 -12.55
C VAL A 386 -13.08 5.79 -12.47
N PRO A 387 -14.40 6.06 -12.44
CA PRO A 387 -14.91 7.42 -12.23
C PRO A 387 -14.48 8.05 -10.89
N ILE A 388 -14.36 7.27 -9.80
CA ILE A 388 -13.84 7.72 -8.48
C ILE A 388 -12.36 8.05 -8.58
N TYR A 389 -11.59 7.25 -9.31
CA TYR A 389 -10.19 7.54 -9.58
C TYR A 389 -10.03 8.85 -10.37
N ASP A 390 -10.79 9.03 -11.46
CA ASP A 390 -10.57 10.14 -12.40
C ASP A 390 -11.17 11.49 -11.95
N ARG A 391 -12.30 11.48 -11.25
CA ARG A 391 -12.98 12.70 -10.78
C ARG A 391 -12.68 13.06 -9.33
N VAL A 392 -12.29 12.08 -8.50
CA VAL A 392 -11.93 12.29 -7.10
C VAL A 392 -10.44 12.10 -6.92
N LEU A 393 -9.85 10.92 -7.21
CA LEU A 393 -8.43 10.63 -6.93
C LEU A 393 -7.40 11.38 -7.79
N VAL A 394 -7.70 11.74 -9.04
CA VAL A 394 -6.79 12.45 -9.95
C VAL A 394 -6.71 13.95 -9.63
N PRO A 395 -7.80 14.70 -9.37
CA PRO A 395 -7.72 16.10 -8.92
C PRO A 395 -7.00 16.28 -7.57
N ILE A 396 -7.41 15.58 -6.51
CA ILE A 396 -6.60 14.48 -5.97
C ILE A 396 -5.08 14.60 -5.94
N PHE A 397 -4.49 13.66 -6.64
CA PHE A 397 -3.09 13.55 -6.91
C PHE A 397 -2.54 14.80 -7.62
N ARG A 398 -3.26 15.48 -8.52
CA ARG A 398 -2.79 16.71 -9.23
C ARG A 398 -2.54 17.85 -8.27
N ALA A 399 -3.40 18.00 -7.26
CA ALA A 399 -3.24 18.97 -6.19
C ALA A 399 -2.12 18.60 -5.21
N ILE A 400 -1.85 17.30 -4.99
CA ILE A 400 -0.83 16.80 -4.04
C ILE A 400 0.56 16.72 -4.67
N THR A 401 0.69 16.14 -5.85
CA THR A 401 1.96 16.01 -6.55
C THR A 401 2.37 17.28 -7.27
N LYS A 402 1.42 18.23 -7.44
CA LYS A 402 1.52 19.46 -8.25
C LYS A 402 1.93 19.22 -9.70
N LYS A 403 1.83 17.99 -10.17
CA LYS A 403 2.00 17.62 -11.58
C LYS A 403 0.65 17.75 -12.29
N PRO A 404 0.60 18.16 -13.57
CA PRO A 404 -0.65 18.39 -14.31
C PRO A 404 -1.50 17.12 -14.49
N VAL A 405 -0.93 15.92 -14.27
CA VAL A 405 -1.60 14.62 -14.46
C VAL A 405 -2.02 13.96 -13.14
N GLY A 406 -1.27 14.14 -12.03
CA GLY A 406 -1.57 13.53 -10.73
C GLY A 406 -0.42 12.68 -10.21
N ILE A 407 -0.61 11.38 -10.03
CA ILE A 407 0.52 10.46 -9.83
C ILE A 407 1.15 10.12 -11.19
N THR A 408 2.41 9.69 -11.19
CA THR A 408 3.08 9.24 -12.43
C THR A 408 2.53 7.88 -12.88
N MET A 409 2.73 7.52 -14.15
CA MET A 409 2.28 6.23 -14.69
C MET A 409 2.86 5.05 -13.90
N LEU A 410 4.13 5.09 -13.45
CA LEU A 410 4.68 4.00 -12.62
C LEU A 410 4.18 4.02 -11.17
N GLN A 411 3.93 5.19 -10.57
CA GLN A 411 3.26 5.26 -9.26
C GLN A 411 1.86 4.64 -9.32
N ARG A 412 1.17 4.81 -10.45
CA ARG A 412 -0.12 4.16 -10.70
C ARG A 412 0.05 2.64 -10.83
N ILE A 413 1.02 2.18 -11.62
CA ILE A 413 1.34 0.75 -11.78
C ILE A 413 1.65 0.10 -10.43
N GLY A 414 2.62 0.64 -9.68
CA GLY A 414 3.05 0.09 -8.39
C GLY A 414 1.93 0.04 -7.34
N THR A 415 1.03 1.04 -7.33
CA THR A 415 -0.14 1.04 -6.43
C THR A 415 -1.05 -0.16 -6.70
N GLY A 416 -1.28 -0.52 -7.96
CA GLY A 416 -2.12 -1.67 -8.26
C GLY A 416 -1.42 -3.01 -8.01
N ILE A 417 -0.10 -3.09 -8.21
CA ILE A 417 0.69 -4.28 -7.82
C ILE A 417 0.59 -4.52 -6.32
N PHE A 418 0.68 -3.45 -5.52
CA PHE A 418 0.48 -3.51 -4.08
C PHE A 418 -0.94 -3.98 -3.69
N ILE A 419 -1.99 -3.52 -4.39
CA ILE A 419 -3.36 -3.97 -4.14
C ILE A 419 -3.52 -5.47 -4.51
N SER A 420 -2.79 -5.96 -5.51
CA SER A 420 -2.79 -7.38 -5.87
C SER A 420 -2.17 -8.30 -4.81
N VAL A 421 -1.31 -7.77 -3.93
CA VAL A 421 -0.83 -8.50 -2.75
C VAL A 421 -1.96 -8.66 -1.73
N LEU A 422 -2.67 -7.57 -1.42
CA LEU A 422 -3.83 -7.59 -0.52
C LEU A 422 -4.92 -8.53 -1.03
N LEU A 423 -5.11 -8.57 -2.34
CA LEU A 423 -5.93 -9.54 -3.03
C LEU A 423 -5.53 -10.99 -2.72
N MET A 424 -4.26 -11.37 -2.93
CA MET A 424 -3.80 -12.75 -2.71
C MET A 424 -3.86 -13.15 -1.24
N VAL A 425 -3.58 -12.22 -0.33
CA VAL A 425 -3.76 -12.43 1.11
C VAL A 425 -5.24 -12.67 1.43
N THR A 426 -6.14 -11.91 0.83
CA THR A 426 -7.59 -12.11 1.00
C THR A 426 -8.03 -13.46 0.46
N ALA A 427 -7.56 -13.86 -0.72
CA ALA A 427 -7.89 -15.15 -1.32
C ALA A 427 -7.35 -16.33 -0.52
N ALA A 428 -6.15 -16.21 0.06
CA ALA A 428 -5.58 -17.21 0.94
C ALA A 428 -6.43 -17.38 2.21
N LEU A 429 -6.83 -16.28 2.85
CA LEU A 429 -7.67 -16.32 4.05
C LEU A 429 -9.07 -16.88 3.78
N VAL A 430 -9.66 -16.53 2.64
CA VAL A 430 -10.97 -17.08 2.23
C VAL A 430 -10.85 -18.58 1.95
N GLU A 431 -9.74 -19.02 1.34
CA GLU A 431 -9.52 -20.45 1.08
C GLU A 431 -9.27 -21.24 2.36
N SER A 432 -8.46 -20.73 3.28
CA SER A 432 -8.25 -21.38 4.58
C SER A 432 -9.58 -21.50 5.35
N LYS A 433 -10.48 -20.51 5.22
CA LYS A 433 -11.82 -20.61 5.81
C LYS A 433 -12.71 -21.63 5.11
N ARG A 434 -12.64 -21.74 3.78
CA ARG A 434 -13.38 -22.75 3.01
C ARG A 434 -12.94 -24.16 3.41
N LEU A 435 -11.63 -24.41 3.48
CA LEU A 435 -11.05 -25.69 3.91
C LEU A 435 -11.48 -26.05 5.34
N ALA A 436 -11.38 -25.10 6.28
CA ALA A 436 -11.82 -25.34 7.66
C ALA A 436 -13.32 -25.67 7.75
N THR A 437 -14.14 -25.08 6.89
CA THR A 437 -15.59 -25.36 6.85
C THR A 437 -15.88 -26.73 6.24
N ALA A 438 -15.11 -27.14 5.22
CA ALA A 438 -15.18 -28.49 4.67
C ALA A 438 -14.78 -29.54 5.71
N GLU A 439 -13.74 -29.27 6.50
CA GLU A 439 -13.29 -30.13 7.60
C GLU A 439 -14.32 -30.25 8.72
N GLU A 440 -14.89 -29.12 9.16
CA GLU A 440 -15.93 -29.08 10.21
C GLU A 440 -17.18 -29.90 9.85
N HIS A 441 -17.54 -29.93 8.55
CA HIS A 441 -18.68 -30.69 8.06
C HIS A 441 -18.32 -32.11 7.60
N GLY A 442 -17.06 -32.54 7.76
CA GLY A 442 -16.60 -33.87 7.38
C GLY A 442 -16.52 -34.11 5.86
N LEU A 443 -16.47 -33.06 5.05
CA LEU A 443 -16.48 -33.10 3.58
C LEU A 443 -15.07 -33.20 2.95
N VAL A 444 -14.04 -33.43 3.76
CA VAL A 444 -12.63 -33.43 3.33
C VAL A 444 -12.37 -34.48 2.26
N ASP A 445 -12.95 -35.68 2.42
CA ASP A 445 -12.76 -36.80 1.50
C ASP A 445 -13.78 -36.84 0.36
N GLU A 446 -14.70 -35.87 0.29
CA GLU A 446 -15.74 -35.76 -0.74
C GLU A 446 -15.39 -34.64 -1.74
N PRO A 447 -14.75 -34.96 -2.89
CA PRO A 447 -14.23 -33.94 -3.81
C PRO A 447 -15.32 -33.13 -4.53
N ASP A 448 -16.49 -33.73 -4.75
CA ASP A 448 -17.62 -33.13 -5.46
C ASP A 448 -18.67 -32.53 -4.52
N ALA A 449 -18.47 -32.64 -3.19
CA ALA A 449 -19.39 -32.10 -2.22
C ALA A 449 -19.30 -30.57 -2.15
N VAL A 450 -20.46 -29.91 -2.18
CA VAL A 450 -20.55 -28.46 -2.01
C VAL A 450 -20.34 -28.13 -0.54
N VAL A 451 -19.28 -27.36 -0.26
CA VAL A 451 -19.01 -26.85 1.07
C VAL A 451 -20.12 -25.86 1.44
N PRO A 452 -20.73 -25.96 2.63
CA PRO A 452 -21.82 -25.10 3.08
C PRO A 452 -21.32 -23.69 3.45
N MET A 453 -20.71 -23.03 2.49
CA MET A 453 -20.13 -21.70 2.54
C MET A 453 -20.52 -20.98 1.27
N SER A 454 -21.12 -19.80 1.40
CA SER A 454 -21.58 -19.04 0.24
C SER A 454 -20.40 -18.54 -0.61
N ALA A 455 -20.50 -18.69 -1.93
CA ALA A 455 -19.51 -18.23 -2.88
C ALA A 455 -19.32 -16.69 -2.88
N TRP A 456 -20.24 -15.93 -2.28
CA TRP A 456 -20.09 -14.48 -2.09
C TRP A 456 -18.91 -14.09 -1.19
N TRP A 457 -18.35 -15.02 -0.43
CA TRP A 457 -17.07 -14.83 0.28
C TRP A 457 -15.88 -14.59 -0.65
N LEU A 458 -16.00 -14.91 -1.95
CA LEU A 458 -15.00 -14.57 -2.97
C LEU A 458 -15.15 -13.13 -3.51
N THR A 459 -16.20 -12.41 -3.11
CA THR A 459 -16.40 -11.03 -3.55
C THR A 459 -15.24 -10.09 -3.17
N PRO A 460 -14.68 -10.12 -1.94
CA PRO A 460 -13.60 -9.21 -1.56
C PRO A 460 -12.32 -9.39 -2.39
N GLN A 461 -11.94 -10.63 -2.72
CA GLN A 461 -10.82 -10.88 -3.63
C GLN A 461 -11.15 -10.38 -5.04
N TYR A 462 -12.32 -10.67 -5.61
CA TYR A 462 -12.66 -10.14 -6.94
C TYR A 462 -12.76 -8.59 -6.98
N LEU A 463 -13.23 -7.94 -5.92
CA LEU A 463 -13.26 -6.48 -5.80
C LEU A 463 -11.85 -5.88 -5.69
N LEU A 464 -10.97 -6.44 -4.85
CA LEU A 464 -9.59 -5.99 -4.71
C LEU A 464 -8.81 -6.15 -6.02
N LEU A 465 -9.04 -7.25 -6.75
CA LEU A 465 -8.48 -7.42 -8.08
C LEU A 465 -8.99 -6.36 -9.06
N GLY A 466 -10.29 -6.02 -9.01
CA GLY A 466 -10.85 -4.94 -9.81
C GLY A 466 -10.26 -3.56 -9.49
N VAL A 467 -10.02 -3.23 -8.20
CA VAL A 467 -9.33 -1.98 -7.81
C VAL A 467 -7.86 -2.01 -8.26
N ALA A 468 -7.19 -3.15 -8.11
CA ALA A 468 -5.82 -3.35 -8.56
C ALA A 468 -5.69 -3.16 -10.08
N ASP A 469 -6.62 -3.68 -10.88
CA ASP A 469 -6.63 -3.54 -12.34
C ASP A 469 -6.72 -2.08 -12.80
N VAL A 470 -7.52 -1.25 -12.10
CA VAL A 470 -7.65 0.19 -12.41
C VAL A 470 -6.34 0.96 -12.20
N PHE A 471 -5.51 0.52 -11.26
CA PHE A 471 -4.19 1.11 -11.01
C PHE A 471 -3.10 0.45 -11.90
N THR A 472 -2.98 -0.88 -11.92
CA THR A 472 -1.91 -1.57 -12.64
C THR A 472 -2.12 -1.63 -14.14
N VAL A 473 -3.25 -2.15 -14.60
CA VAL A 473 -3.46 -2.45 -16.03
C VAL A 473 -3.56 -1.16 -16.84
N ILE A 474 -4.33 -0.19 -16.35
CA ILE A 474 -4.45 1.13 -17.01
C ILE A 474 -3.09 1.86 -16.96
N GLY A 475 -2.39 1.81 -15.82
CA GLY A 475 -1.05 2.39 -15.69
C GLY A 475 -0.02 1.77 -16.63
N LEU A 476 -0.06 0.45 -16.83
CA LEU A 476 0.82 -0.28 -17.76
C LEU A 476 0.54 0.06 -19.21
N GLN A 477 -0.74 0.09 -19.59
CA GLN A 477 -1.15 0.44 -20.94
C GLN A 477 -0.73 1.87 -21.30
N GLU A 478 -0.91 2.82 -20.37
CA GLU A 478 -0.51 4.22 -20.52
C GLU A 478 1.03 4.36 -20.57
N PHE A 479 1.76 3.69 -19.68
CA PHE A 479 3.23 3.72 -19.63
C PHE A 479 3.89 3.14 -20.89
N PHE A 480 3.53 1.92 -21.30
CA PHE A 480 4.19 1.26 -22.44
C PHE A 480 3.79 1.83 -23.79
N TYR A 481 2.60 2.45 -23.92
CA TYR A 481 2.24 3.19 -25.13
C TYR A 481 2.99 4.51 -25.23
N ASP A 482 3.10 5.28 -24.16
CA ASP A 482 3.70 6.63 -24.20
C ASP A 482 5.22 6.62 -24.29
N GLN A 483 5.90 5.64 -23.67
CA GLN A 483 7.37 5.63 -23.59
C GLN A 483 8.08 5.03 -24.82
N VAL A 484 7.35 4.42 -25.75
CA VAL A 484 7.94 3.89 -27.01
C VAL A 484 7.83 4.91 -28.16
N PRO A 485 8.77 4.89 -29.12
CA PRO A 485 8.73 5.77 -30.30
C PRO A 485 7.43 5.63 -31.11
N ALA A 486 7.06 6.68 -31.85
CA ALA A 486 5.81 6.73 -32.63
C ALA A 486 5.67 5.59 -33.67
N ASP A 487 6.79 5.15 -34.25
CA ASP A 487 6.83 4.05 -35.23
C ASP A 487 6.60 2.66 -34.60
N LEU A 488 6.61 2.56 -33.27
CA LEU A 488 6.65 1.31 -32.50
C LEU A 488 5.51 1.22 -31.47
N LYS A 489 4.41 1.96 -31.67
CA LYS A 489 3.29 1.98 -30.72
C LYS A 489 2.59 0.62 -30.57
N SER A 490 2.47 -0.20 -31.63
CA SER A 490 1.85 -1.53 -31.51
C SER A 490 2.75 -2.49 -30.73
N ILE A 491 4.08 -2.41 -30.90
CA ILE A 491 5.01 -3.20 -30.09
C ILE A 491 5.08 -2.73 -28.64
N GLY A 492 4.94 -1.43 -28.36
CA GLY A 492 4.78 -0.95 -26.98
C GLY A 492 3.57 -1.58 -26.29
N LEU A 493 2.42 -1.62 -26.98
CA LEU A 493 1.24 -2.31 -26.45
C LEU A 493 1.44 -3.82 -26.33
N ALA A 494 2.20 -4.42 -27.23
CA ALA A 494 2.55 -5.82 -27.13
C ALA A 494 3.53 -6.13 -25.97
N LEU A 495 4.41 -5.19 -25.62
CA LEU A 495 5.32 -5.30 -24.47
C LEU A 495 4.57 -5.25 -23.15
N TYR A 496 3.48 -4.49 -23.02
CA TYR A 496 2.66 -4.61 -21.81
C TYR A 496 1.94 -5.96 -21.75
N LEU A 497 1.40 -6.44 -22.88
CA LEU A 497 0.70 -7.72 -22.95
C LEU A 497 1.63 -8.88 -22.60
N SER A 498 2.89 -8.79 -23.02
CA SER A 498 3.86 -9.82 -22.71
C SER A 498 4.20 -9.92 -21.22
N VAL A 499 3.95 -8.88 -20.40
CA VAL A 499 4.01 -9.00 -18.93
C VAL A 499 3.03 -10.07 -18.44
N PHE A 500 1.77 -9.99 -18.91
CA PHE A 500 0.73 -10.98 -18.61
C PHE A 500 1.04 -12.35 -19.21
N GLY A 501 1.69 -12.36 -20.38
CA GLY A 501 2.16 -13.57 -21.03
C GLY A 501 3.20 -14.33 -20.22
N VAL A 502 4.33 -13.67 -19.94
CA VAL A 502 5.42 -14.27 -19.17
C VAL A 502 5.00 -14.54 -17.73
N GLY A 503 4.20 -13.66 -17.10
CA GLY A 503 3.68 -13.93 -15.77
C GLY A 503 2.76 -15.16 -15.73
N SER A 504 1.93 -15.40 -16.75
CA SER A 504 1.13 -16.64 -16.79
C SER A 504 2.02 -17.87 -16.96
N PHE A 505 3.07 -17.82 -17.80
CA PHE A 505 4.06 -18.91 -17.87
C PHE A 505 4.80 -19.14 -16.56
N MET A 506 5.21 -18.07 -15.87
CA MET A 506 5.82 -18.17 -14.55
C MET A 506 4.85 -18.76 -13.53
N SER A 507 3.56 -18.42 -13.61
CA SER A 507 2.52 -19.03 -12.77
C SER A 507 2.38 -20.52 -13.05
N SER A 508 2.31 -20.92 -14.33
CA SER A 508 2.30 -22.32 -14.73
C SER A 508 3.53 -23.06 -14.21
N PHE A 509 4.72 -22.48 -14.36
CA PHE A 509 5.97 -23.07 -13.89
C PHE A 509 5.97 -23.24 -12.36
N LEU A 510 5.55 -22.20 -11.61
CA LEU A 510 5.44 -22.27 -10.15
C LEU A 510 4.45 -23.36 -9.72
N ILE A 511 3.27 -23.43 -10.35
CA ILE A 511 2.27 -24.47 -10.05
C ILE A 511 2.87 -25.86 -10.29
N SER A 512 3.49 -26.10 -11.45
CA SER A 512 4.08 -27.40 -11.77
C SER A 512 5.21 -27.80 -10.83
N VAL A 513 6.13 -26.88 -10.50
CA VAL A 513 7.26 -27.16 -9.59
C VAL A 513 6.78 -27.43 -8.18
N ILE A 514 5.79 -26.68 -7.68
CA ILE A 514 5.25 -26.87 -6.34
C ILE A 514 4.43 -28.16 -6.28
N ASP A 515 3.64 -28.46 -7.31
CA ASP A 515 2.87 -29.70 -7.41
C ASP A 515 3.79 -30.92 -7.33
N GLU A 516 4.88 -30.91 -8.11
CA GLU A 516 5.88 -31.98 -8.08
C GLU A 516 6.65 -32.04 -6.75
N ALA A 517 7.05 -30.88 -6.20
CA ALA A 517 7.81 -30.81 -4.96
C ALA A 517 7.00 -31.20 -3.71
N THR A 518 5.68 -31.00 -3.73
CA THR A 518 4.80 -31.27 -2.58
C THR A 518 4.10 -32.62 -2.67
N GLY A 519 3.94 -33.19 -3.87
CA GLY A 519 3.35 -34.52 -4.09
C GLY A 519 4.32 -35.71 -3.92
N GLY A 520 5.60 -35.49 -3.64
CA GLY A 520 6.69 -36.47 -3.81
C GLY A 520 6.72 -37.72 -2.92
N ASP A 521 5.97 -37.79 -1.82
CA ASP A 521 6.04 -38.91 -0.85
C ASP A 521 4.69 -39.62 -0.61
N GLY A 522 3.76 -39.53 -1.58
CA GLY A 522 2.41 -40.10 -1.44
C GLY A 522 1.48 -39.30 -0.53
N GLY A 523 1.87 -38.07 -0.18
CA GLY A 523 1.02 -37.05 0.45
C GLY A 523 0.28 -36.18 -0.57
N ASP A 524 -0.72 -35.43 -0.10
CA ASP A 524 -1.51 -34.53 -0.96
C ASP A 524 -0.71 -33.28 -1.36
N SER A 525 -0.69 -32.98 -2.66
CA SER A 525 -0.12 -31.74 -3.21
C SER A 525 -0.96 -30.51 -2.79
N TRP A 526 -0.33 -29.33 -2.75
CA TRP A 526 -1.02 -28.04 -2.59
C TRP A 526 -2.15 -27.83 -3.61
N PHE A 527 -2.06 -28.48 -4.77
CA PHE A 527 -3.04 -28.40 -5.86
C PHE A 527 -3.76 -29.74 -6.11
N SER A 528 -3.98 -30.51 -5.05
CA SER A 528 -4.70 -31.79 -5.13
C SER A 528 -5.99 -31.67 -5.93
N SER A 529 -6.31 -32.70 -6.72
CA SER A 529 -7.55 -32.76 -7.50
C SER A 529 -8.79 -32.68 -6.59
N ASN A 530 -8.69 -33.21 -5.36
CA ASN A 530 -9.65 -32.92 -4.32
C ASN A 530 -9.27 -31.59 -3.65
N LEU A 531 -10.00 -30.54 -3.99
CA LEU A 531 -9.76 -29.19 -3.46
C LEU A 531 -9.91 -29.10 -1.95
N ASN A 532 -10.65 -30.02 -1.31
CA ASN A 532 -10.81 -30.02 0.15
C ASN A 532 -9.59 -30.61 0.88
N ARG A 533 -8.70 -31.31 0.16
CA ARG A 533 -7.40 -31.78 0.65
C ARG A 533 -6.23 -30.94 0.14
N GLY A 534 -6.42 -30.21 -0.96
CA GLY A 534 -5.44 -29.30 -1.52
C GLY A 534 -5.32 -28.01 -0.71
N HIS A 535 -4.10 -27.59 -0.44
CA HIS A 535 -3.79 -26.33 0.25
C HIS A 535 -3.45 -25.20 -0.73
N ILE A 536 -4.45 -24.76 -1.49
CA ILE A 536 -4.29 -23.64 -2.44
C ILE A 536 -4.05 -22.32 -1.70
N ASP A 537 -4.51 -22.22 -0.46
CA ASP A 537 -4.21 -21.10 0.43
C ASP A 537 -2.71 -20.88 0.59
N TYR A 538 -1.90 -21.93 0.73
CA TYR A 538 -0.44 -21.82 0.78
C TYR A 538 0.14 -21.26 -0.51
N PHE A 539 -0.42 -21.62 -1.67
CA PHE A 539 -0.01 -21.05 -2.94
C PHE A 539 -0.37 -19.57 -3.05
N TYR A 540 -1.57 -19.16 -2.63
CA TYR A 540 -1.93 -17.75 -2.58
C TYR A 540 -1.04 -16.95 -1.62
N TRP A 541 -0.66 -17.53 -0.48
CA TRP A 541 0.34 -16.95 0.41
C TRP A 541 1.72 -16.80 -0.26
N LEU A 542 2.15 -17.79 -1.04
CA LEU A 542 3.39 -17.72 -1.81
C LEU A 542 3.33 -16.62 -2.88
N LEU A 543 2.23 -16.52 -3.63
CA LEU A 543 2.04 -15.49 -4.64
C LEU A 543 1.98 -14.08 -4.04
N ALA A 544 1.37 -13.92 -2.87
CA ALA A 544 1.44 -12.70 -2.09
C ALA A 544 2.90 -12.35 -1.75
N GLY A 545 3.70 -13.34 -1.32
CA GLY A 545 5.12 -13.18 -1.05
C GLY A 545 5.96 -12.77 -2.27
N ILE A 546 5.78 -13.46 -3.41
CA ILE A 546 6.49 -13.17 -4.67
C ILE A 546 6.17 -11.75 -5.17
N THR A 547 4.91 -11.34 -5.06
CA THR A 547 4.46 -10.01 -5.53
C THR A 547 4.91 -8.89 -4.62
N THR A 548 5.11 -9.18 -3.33
CA THR A 548 5.74 -8.25 -2.36
C THR A 548 7.24 -8.05 -2.64
N GLY A 549 7.93 -9.04 -3.23
CA GLY A 549 9.37 -8.98 -3.52
C GLY A 549 9.78 -8.15 -4.75
N ASN A 550 8.82 -7.71 -5.58
CA ASN A 550 9.07 -7.12 -6.90
C ASN A 550 8.86 -5.59 -7.00
N GLU A 551 8.59 -4.87 -5.91
CA GLU A 551 8.48 -3.39 -5.94
C GLU A 551 9.85 -2.71 -6.18
N ILE A 552 10.11 -2.10 -7.36
CA ILE A 552 11.31 -1.25 -7.56
C ILE A 552 11.05 0.07 -8.31
N SER A 553 11.29 1.16 -7.56
CA SER A 553 12.11 2.38 -7.83
C SER A 553 12.07 3.06 -9.22
N GLU A 554 11.44 4.26 -9.28
CA GLU A 554 11.61 5.25 -10.36
C GLU A 554 12.95 6.02 -10.25
N ALA A 555 13.61 6.26 -11.39
CA ALA A 555 14.78 7.15 -11.55
C ALA A 555 14.56 8.18 -12.68
N GLU A 556 15.09 9.41 -12.53
CA GLU A 556 15.54 10.30 -13.63
C GLU A 556 16.58 11.35 -13.10
N PRO A 557 17.39 12.01 -13.98
CA PRO A 557 18.80 12.44 -13.73
C PRO A 557 19.02 14.00 -13.73
N PRO A 558 20.25 14.55 -13.89
CA PRO A 558 21.47 14.44 -13.07
C PRO A 558 21.99 15.81 -12.53
N LEU A 559 23.16 15.74 -11.85
CA LEU A 559 24.11 16.79 -11.40
C LEU A 559 23.91 17.39 -9.99
N LEU A 560 24.72 16.99 -9.00
CA LEU A 560 26.05 17.57 -8.71
C LEU A 560 26.71 16.85 -7.50
N ASN A 561 27.99 16.47 -7.65
CA ASN A 561 28.98 15.99 -6.67
C ASN A 561 28.64 14.75 -5.80
N ASP A 562 29.53 13.75 -5.87
CA ASP A 562 29.36 12.36 -5.38
C ASP A 562 29.67 12.13 -3.88
N VAL A 563 29.79 13.21 -3.10
CA VAL A 563 30.18 13.16 -1.67
C VAL A 563 29.10 13.83 -0.82
N VAL A 564 28.64 13.13 0.22
CA VAL A 564 27.69 13.68 1.21
C VAL A 564 28.48 14.49 2.23
N ARG A 565 28.19 15.79 2.37
CA ARG A 565 28.84 16.64 3.39
C ARG A 565 28.45 16.15 4.80
N ASN A 566 29.42 16.16 5.72
CA ASN A 566 29.23 15.86 7.15
C ASN A 566 28.72 14.44 7.47
N ALA A 567 28.93 13.46 6.59
CA ALA A 567 28.59 12.06 6.84
C ALA A 567 29.76 11.11 6.55
N VAL A 568 29.92 10.07 7.36
CA VAL A 568 30.86 8.97 7.17
C VAL A 568 30.16 7.64 6.99
N ASP A 569 30.84 6.73 6.31
CA ASP A 569 30.47 5.32 6.26
C ASP A 569 30.92 4.56 7.52
N TYR A 570 30.58 3.28 7.60
CA TYR A 570 30.91 2.41 8.74
C TYR A 570 32.43 2.24 8.98
N SER A 571 33.28 2.58 8.00
CA SER A 571 34.74 2.49 8.08
C SER A 571 35.39 3.81 8.50
N GLY A 572 34.59 4.86 8.68
CA GLY A 572 35.06 6.20 9.05
C GLY A 572 35.56 7.02 7.86
N GLN A 573 35.30 6.59 6.62
CA GLN A 573 35.63 7.34 5.41
C GLN A 573 34.45 8.23 4.98
N PRO A 574 34.69 9.31 4.20
CA PRO A 574 33.63 10.18 3.70
C PRO A 574 32.54 9.38 2.97
N ALA A 575 31.29 9.58 3.38
CA ALA A 575 30.16 8.82 2.84
C ALA A 575 29.90 9.18 1.37
N HIS A 576 30.05 8.19 0.50
CA HIS A 576 29.69 8.30 -0.91
C HIS A 576 28.21 7.98 -1.13
N ARG A 577 27.52 8.80 -1.94
CA ARG A 577 26.07 8.65 -2.23
C ARG A 577 25.74 7.31 -2.89
N SER A 578 26.67 6.72 -3.65
CA SER A 578 26.46 5.46 -4.37
C SER A 578 26.40 4.21 -3.46
N ASN A 579 27.05 4.25 -2.29
CA ASN A 579 27.34 3.03 -1.52
C ASN A 579 26.70 3.01 -0.13
N SER A 580 26.31 4.17 0.40
CA SER A 580 25.76 4.32 1.75
C SER A 580 24.47 5.14 1.73
N GLY A 581 23.55 4.89 2.68
CA GLY A 581 22.30 5.63 2.92
C GLY A 581 21.15 5.26 1.99
N TYR A 582 20.27 6.24 1.78
CA TYR A 582 19.09 6.14 0.92
C TYR A 582 18.12 5.02 1.37
N TRP A 583 17.23 4.58 0.47
CA TRP A 583 16.19 3.59 0.77
C TRP A 583 16.72 2.23 1.23
N LYS A 584 17.89 1.81 0.74
CA LYS A 584 18.51 0.54 1.16
C LYS A 584 18.77 0.51 2.66
N SER A 585 19.21 1.64 3.22
CA SER A 585 19.41 1.82 4.66
C SER A 585 18.10 2.08 5.41
N ALA A 586 17.26 2.96 4.87
CA ALA A 586 16.02 3.37 5.53
C ALA A 586 15.04 2.20 5.73
N SER A 587 14.98 1.22 4.82
CA SER A 587 14.10 0.05 4.94
C SER A 587 14.43 -0.83 6.16
N PHE A 588 15.72 -1.01 6.48
CA PHE A 588 16.11 -1.74 7.70
C PHE A 588 15.65 -1.01 8.95
N ILE A 589 15.75 0.33 8.96
CA ILE A 589 15.36 1.18 10.10
C ILE A 589 13.83 1.18 10.28
N ILE A 590 13.06 1.26 9.19
CA ILE A 590 11.59 1.12 9.22
C ILE A 590 11.16 -0.23 9.78
N GLY A 591 11.84 -1.32 9.40
CA GLY A 591 11.55 -2.66 9.91
C GLY A 591 11.63 -2.73 11.44
N VAL A 592 12.58 -2.02 12.05
CA VAL A 592 12.68 -1.96 13.52
C VAL A 592 11.52 -1.18 14.13
N GLU A 593 11.15 -0.04 13.56
CA GLU A 593 10.02 0.77 14.05
C GLU A 593 8.69 -0.01 13.98
N VAL A 594 8.45 -0.75 12.89
CA VAL A 594 7.24 -1.56 12.73
C VAL A 594 7.09 -2.57 13.85
N VAL A 595 8.16 -3.30 14.14
CA VAL A 595 8.19 -4.31 15.19
C VAL A 595 8.05 -3.70 16.57
N GLU A 596 8.72 -2.57 16.81
CA GLU A 596 8.63 -1.83 18.07
C GLU A 596 7.20 -1.37 18.35
N ARG A 597 6.54 -0.75 17.36
CA ARG A 597 5.18 -0.23 17.51
C ARG A 597 4.15 -1.33 17.67
N LEU A 598 4.30 -2.43 16.94
CA LEU A 598 3.46 -3.62 17.10
C LEU A 598 3.55 -4.15 18.55
N THR A 599 4.78 -4.32 19.04
CA THR A 599 5.03 -4.85 20.39
C THR A 599 4.53 -3.90 21.48
N HIS A 600 4.83 -2.61 21.34
CA HIS A 600 4.43 -1.60 22.31
C HIS A 600 2.92 -1.50 22.47
N TYR A 601 2.19 -1.38 21.37
CA TYR A 601 0.75 -1.17 21.40
C TYR A 601 -0.02 -2.46 21.69
N GLY A 602 0.53 -3.63 21.36
CA GLY A 602 0.03 -4.91 21.89
C GLY A 602 0.09 -4.92 23.42
N ILE A 603 1.27 -4.77 24.00
CA ILE A 603 1.45 -4.82 25.46
C ILE A 603 0.67 -3.71 26.16
N SER A 604 0.81 -2.46 25.71
CA SER A 604 0.25 -1.29 26.41
C SER A 604 -1.28 -1.20 26.39
N SER A 605 -1.93 -1.73 25.35
CA SER A 605 -3.38 -1.56 25.17
C SER A 605 -4.21 -2.43 26.11
N ASN A 606 -3.66 -3.56 26.57
CA ASN A 606 -4.35 -4.50 27.45
C ASN A 606 -3.63 -4.76 28.79
N LEU A 607 -2.49 -4.09 29.05
CA LEU A 607 -1.72 -4.22 30.30
C LEU A 607 -2.57 -4.08 31.57
N VAL A 608 -3.60 -3.22 31.55
CA VAL A 608 -4.52 -3.03 32.69
C VAL A 608 -5.21 -4.34 33.08
N THR A 609 -5.54 -5.18 32.10
CA THR A 609 -6.17 -6.49 32.30
C THR A 609 -5.19 -7.45 32.96
N TYR A 610 -3.93 -7.48 32.53
CA TYR A 610 -2.88 -8.28 33.18
C TYR A 610 -2.67 -7.88 34.65
N LEU A 611 -2.63 -6.57 34.94
CA LEU A 611 -2.42 -6.09 36.30
C LEU A 611 -3.56 -6.47 37.25
N THR A 612 -4.81 -6.37 36.78
CA THR A 612 -5.99 -6.72 37.60
C THR A 612 -6.30 -8.22 37.67
N GLY A 613 -5.98 -8.99 36.63
CA GLY A 613 -6.26 -10.43 36.58
C GLY A 613 -5.10 -11.21 37.19
N PRO A 614 -4.10 -11.62 36.38
CA PRO A 614 -2.91 -12.35 36.85
C PRO A 614 -2.19 -11.75 38.06
N LEU A 615 -2.06 -10.42 38.15
CA LEU A 615 -1.40 -9.76 39.29
C LEU A 615 -2.34 -9.31 40.41
N GLY A 616 -3.66 -9.47 40.24
CA GLY A 616 -4.66 -9.21 41.29
C GLY A 616 -4.67 -7.78 41.86
N GLN A 617 -4.17 -6.78 41.14
CA GLN A 617 -4.23 -5.38 41.57
C GLN A 617 -5.65 -4.84 41.51
N SER A 618 -5.98 -3.86 42.36
CA SER A 618 -7.25 -3.15 42.25
C SER A 618 -7.36 -2.39 40.94
N THR A 619 -8.57 -2.16 40.46
CA THR A 619 -8.80 -1.43 39.19
C THR A 619 -8.13 -0.05 39.20
N ALA A 620 -8.21 0.67 40.33
CA ALA A 620 -7.54 1.95 40.53
C ALA A 620 -6.00 1.83 40.44
N ALA A 621 -5.41 0.88 41.19
CA ALA A 621 -3.97 0.70 41.23
C ALA A 621 -3.43 0.27 39.86
N ALA A 622 -4.11 -0.64 39.18
CA ALA A 622 -3.76 -1.09 37.84
C ALA A 622 -3.79 0.07 36.83
N ALA A 623 -4.90 0.83 36.77
CA ALA A 623 -5.01 1.97 35.87
C ALA A 623 -3.96 3.05 36.16
N ALA A 624 -3.71 3.35 37.44
CA ALA A 624 -2.67 4.29 37.85
C ALA A 624 -1.26 3.81 37.46
N ASN A 625 -0.95 2.52 37.62
CA ASN A 625 0.33 1.95 37.25
C ASN A 625 0.56 1.92 35.74
N VAL A 626 -0.46 1.57 34.95
CA VAL A 626 -0.40 1.63 33.47
C VAL A 626 -0.19 3.07 33.01
N ASN A 627 -0.90 4.04 33.59
CA ASN A 627 -0.77 5.45 33.23
C ASN A 627 0.60 6.02 33.62
N ALA A 628 1.14 5.63 34.78
CA ALA A 628 2.50 6.00 35.18
C ALA A 628 3.56 5.39 34.27
N TRP A 629 3.38 4.12 33.86
CA TRP A 629 4.29 3.47 32.93
C TRP A 629 4.21 4.09 31.53
N SER A 630 3.01 4.30 30.98
CA SER A 630 2.80 5.00 29.70
C SER A 630 3.35 6.43 29.73
N GLY A 631 3.20 7.10 30.88
CA GLY A 631 3.80 8.38 31.18
C GLY A 631 5.33 8.34 31.10
N THR A 632 5.93 7.34 31.73
CA THR A 632 7.39 7.10 31.70
C THR A 632 7.89 6.81 30.28
N VAL A 633 7.20 5.94 29.55
CA VAL A 633 7.47 5.59 28.15
C VAL A 633 7.46 6.81 27.22
N SER A 634 6.58 7.78 27.47
CA SER A 634 6.44 8.97 26.63
C SER A 634 7.31 10.14 27.10
N PHE A 635 7.78 10.12 28.35
CA PHE A 635 8.69 11.12 28.92
C PHE A 635 10.17 10.78 28.69
N LEU A 636 10.57 9.50 28.82
CA LEU A 636 11.94 9.04 28.61
C LEU A 636 12.54 9.33 27.22
N PRO A 637 11.78 9.54 26.13
CA PRO A 637 12.29 10.08 24.88
C PRO A 637 13.09 11.38 25.02
N LEU A 638 12.79 12.24 26.01
CA LEU A 638 13.62 13.41 26.30
C LEU A 638 15.03 13.01 26.75
N LEU A 639 15.14 12.03 27.65
CA LEU A 639 16.42 11.53 28.13
C LEU A 639 17.16 10.74 27.04
N GLY A 640 16.44 9.92 26.27
CA GLY A 640 17.02 9.15 25.17
C GLY A 640 17.56 10.04 24.04
N ALA A 641 16.81 11.06 23.64
CA ALA A 641 17.28 12.07 22.68
C ALA A 641 18.51 12.81 23.22
N PHE A 642 18.50 13.20 24.51
CA PHE A 642 19.64 13.84 25.16
C PHE A 642 20.90 12.95 25.15
N LEU A 643 20.79 11.69 25.55
CA LEU A 643 21.92 10.75 25.59
C LEU A 643 22.46 10.44 24.19
N ALA A 644 21.57 10.32 23.20
CA ALA A 644 21.95 10.09 21.82
C ALA A 644 22.71 11.27 21.22
N ASP A 645 22.19 12.49 21.37
CA ASP A 645 22.77 13.68 20.78
C ASP A 645 23.97 14.23 21.59
N SER A 646 24.20 13.77 22.84
CA SER A 646 25.30 14.26 23.71
C SER A 646 26.48 13.31 23.92
N PHE A 647 26.27 11.99 23.86
CA PHE A 647 27.29 11.02 24.30
C PHE A 647 27.42 9.77 23.43
N LEU A 648 26.30 9.18 22.99
CA LEU A 648 26.30 7.85 22.39
C LEU A 648 26.23 7.87 20.86
N GLY A 649 25.64 8.91 20.27
CA GLY A 649 25.20 8.91 18.89
C GLY A 649 23.94 8.06 18.68
N ARG A 650 23.12 8.44 17.69
CA ARG A 650 21.80 7.82 17.42
C ARG A 650 21.88 6.32 17.13
N PHE A 651 22.86 5.88 16.34
CA PHE A 651 23.03 4.47 15.99
C PHE A 651 23.32 3.57 17.21
N ARG A 652 24.27 3.94 18.07
CA ARG A 652 24.61 3.16 19.27
C ARG A 652 23.47 3.17 20.28
N MET A 653 22.75 4.30 20.38
CA MET A 653 21.56 4.40 21.21
C MET A 653 20.48 3.39 20.78
N ILE A 654 20.24 3.23 19.47
CA ILE A 654 19.25 2.27 18.95
C ILE A 654 19.63 0.82 19.27
N ILE A 655 20.91 0.46 19.19
CA ILE A 655 21.38 -0.90 19.55
C ILE A 655 21.21 -1.15 21.05
N ALA A 656 21.68 -0.22 21.88
CA ALA A 656 21.55 -0.32 23.33
C ALA A 656 20.08 -0.41 23.77
N ALA A 657 19.23 0.44 23.18
CA ALA A 657 17.79 0.42 23.39
C ALA A 657 17.15 -0.90 22.96
N SER A 658 17.49 -1.43 21.79
CA SER A 658 16.95 -2.70 21.29
C SER A 658 17.33 -3.89 22.17
N LEU A 659 18.59 -3.97 22.60
CA LEU A 659 19.06 -5.01 23.53
C LEU A 659 18.32 -4.93 24.88
N LEU A 660 18.15 -3.71 25.40
CA LEU A 660 17.39 -3.49 26.63
C LEU A 660 15.91 -3.85 26.47
N TYR A 661 15.33 -3.61 25.28
CA TYR A 661 13.95 -3.99 24.95
C TYR A 661 13.80 -5.51 24.97
N ILE A 662 14.68 -6.24 24.28
CA ILE A 662 14.66 -7.71 24.21
C ILE A 662 14.84 -8.30 25.61
N LEU A 663 15.75 -7.75 26.42
CA LEU A 663 15.93 -8.18 27.80
C LEU A 663 14.66 -7.96 28.64
N GLY A 664 14.04 -6.78 28.53
CA GLY A 664 12.79 -6.45 29.21
C GLY A 664 11.64 -7.38 28.80
N LEU A 665 11.48 -7.67 27.51
CA LEU A 665 10.48 -8.60 26.99
C LEU A 665 10.76 -10.05 27.41
N GLY A 666 12.03 -10.47 27.40
CA GLY A 666 12.45 -11.78 27.89
C GLY A 666 12.15 -11.97 29.37
N PHE A 667 12.33 -10.92 30.18
CA PHE A 667 11.94 -10.96 31.59
C PHE A 667 10.42 -10.90 31.78
N LEU A 668 9.67 -10.16 30.96
CA LEU A 668 8.20 -10.21 30.96
C LEU A 668 7.68 -11.60 30.57
N PHE A 669 8.30 -12.25 29.58
CA PHE A 669 8.03 -13.64 29.21
C PHE A 669 8.27 -14.59 30.38
N LEU A 670 9.40 -14.44 31.07
CA LEU A 670 9.74 -15.22 32.25
C LEU A 670 8.73 -14.99 33.40
N ALA A 671 8.35 -13.73 33.62
CA ALA A 671 7.33 -13.31 34.59
C ALA A 671 5.97 -13.95 34.33
N ALA A 672 5.51 -13.95 33.08
CA ALA A 672 4.21 -14.47 32.70
C ALA A 672 4.16 -16.00 32.57
N THR A 673 5.29 -16.68 32.39
CA THR A 673 5.34 -18.13 32.12
C THR A 673 5.77 -18.94 33.33
N PHE A 674 6.85 -18.56 34.00
CA PHE A 674 7.46 -19.37 35.07
C PHE A 674 7.06 -18.91 36.47
N PHE A 675 6.77 -17.62 36.59
CA PHE A 675 6.33 -17.03 37.85
C PHE A 675 4.81 -16.93 37.95
N ASN A 676 4.08 -17.34 36.92
CA ASN A 676 2.63 -17.40 36.95
C ASN A 676 2.19 -18.66 37.72
N SER A 677 1.33 -18.45 38.71
CA SER A 677 0.89 -19.46 39.66
C SER A 677 -0.04 -20.47 39.01
N SER A 678 0.49 -21.39 38.20
CA SER A 678 -0.25 -22.52 37.63
C SER A 678 -0.61 -23.62 38.64
N ASN A 679 -0.26 -23.46 39.93
CA ASN A 679 -0.62 -24.40 41.01
C ASN A 679 -1.34 -23.71 42.18
N CYS A 680 -2.43 -23.00 41.90
CA CYS A 680 -3.38 -22.59 42.93
C CYS A 680 -4.72 -23.26 42.68
N GLN A 681 -4.98 -24.32 43.44
CA GLN A 681 -6.22 -25.08 43.39
C GLN A 681 -7.36 -24.26 44.02
N MET A 682 -8.53 -24.37 43.39
CA MET A 682 -9.81 -23.77 43.78
C MET A 682 -10.15 -24.12 45.24
N ASP A 683 -9.94 -23.18 46.16
CA ASP A 683 -10.59 -23.15 47.48
C ASP A 683 -10.66 -21.71 47.98
N GLY A 684 -11.46 -20.89 47.29
CA GLY A 684 -12.05 -19.64 47.81
C GLY A 684 -11.13 -18.48 48.26
N ASN A 685 -9.82 -18.68 48.34
CA ASN A 685 -8.86 -17.66 48.76
C ASN A 685 -8.08 -17.13 47.56
N LYS A 686 -8.17 -15.81 47.33
CA LYS A 686 -7.43 -15.08 46.29
C LYS A 686 -5.95 -15.46 46.34
N CYS A 687 -5.43 -16.08 45.29
CA CYS A 687 -3.99 -16.29 45.16
C CYS A 687 -3.33 -14.95 44.84
N SER A 688 -2.81 -14.30 45.88
CA SER A 688 -2.06 -13.06 45.74
C SER A 688 -0.65 -13.39 45.21
N PRO A 689 -0.19 -12.76 44.12
CA PRO A 689 1.17 -12.95 43.63
C PRO A 689 2.18 -12.55 44.72
N SER A 690 3.31 -13.23 44.76
CA SER A 690 4.37 -12.90 45.72
C SER A 690 4.96 -11.52 45.41
N GLN A 691 5.43 -10.81 46.44
CA GLN A 691 6.06 -9.48 46.27
C GLN A 691 7.21 -9.50 45.27
N PHE A 692 7.97 -10.60 45.23
CA PHE A 692 9.05 -10.80 44.26
C PHE A 692 8.51 -10.80 42.81
N GLN A 693 7.39 -11.47 42.54
CA GLN A 693 6.78 -11.53 41.21
C GLN A 693 6.33 -10.16 40.73
N ILE A 694 5.71 -9.38 41.61
CA ILE A 694 5.27 -8.01 41.31
C ILE A 694 6.49 -7.12 41.01
N ILE A 695 7.53 -7.15 41.86
CA ILE A 695 8.75 -6.36 41.66
C ILE A 695 9.45 -6.75 40.36
N PHE A 696 9.58 -8.05 40.10
CA PHE A 696 10.23 -8.56 38.90
C PHE A 696 9.46 -8.15 37.64
N PHE A 697 8.13 -8.25 37.65
CA PHE A 697 7.28 -7.80 36.55
C PHE A 697 7.45 -6.30 36.26
N PHE A 698 7.35 -5.44 37.29
CA PHE A 698 7.51 -4.00 37.10
C PHE A 698 8.94 -3.63 36.67
N LEU A 699 9.98 -4.27 37.23
CA LEU A 699 11.35 -4.06 36.78
C LEU A 699 11.48 -4.35 35.28
N SER A 700 10.90 -5.45 34.82
CA SER A 700 10.88 -5.87 33.41
C SER A 700 10.10 -4.87 32.54
N LEU A 701 8.93 -4.44 33.00
CA LEU A 701 8.07 -3.49 32.32
C LEU A 701 8.73 -2.10 32.18
N TYR A 702 9.45 -1.65 33.21
CA TYR A 702 10.19 -0.38 33.16
C TYR A 702 11.49 -0.50 32.36
N LEU A 703 12.14 -1.67 32.28
CA LEU A 703 13.23 -1.91 31.32
C LEU A 703 12.76 -1.69 29.87
N VAL A 704 11.56 -2.17 29.52
CA VAL A 704 10.92 -1.88 28.23
C VAL A 704 10.68 -0.38 28.06
N ALA A 705 10.26 0.34 29.10
CA ALA A 705 10.08 1.79 29.02
C ALA A 705 11.39 2.55 28.77
N PHE A 706 12.48 2.16 29.43
CA PHE A 706 13.81 2.73 29.18
C PHE A 706 14.32 2.46 27.78
N ALA A 707 14.08 1.26 27.27
CA ALA A 707 14.38 0.92 25.88
C ALA A 707 13.62 1.85 24.92
N GLN A 708 12.32 2.05 25.13
CA GLN A 708 11.50 2.93 24.30
C GLN A 708 11.92 4.40 24.32
N GLY A 709 12.43 4.87 25.46
CA GLY A 709 12.99 6.21 25.57
C GLY A 709 14.14 6.45 24.59
N GLY A 710 15.02 5.46 24.40
CA GLY A 710 16.08 5.54 23.39
C GLY A 710 15.58 5.33 21.97
N HIS A 711 14.60 4.44 21.79
CA HIS A 711 14.09 4.01 20.49
C HIS A 711 13.31 5.12 19.75
N LYS A 712 12.26 5.65 20.37
CA LYS A 712 11.25 6.53 19.72
C LYS A 712 11.83 7.78 19.03
N PRO A 713 12.69 8.59 19.65
CA PRO A 713 13.23 9.78 18.99
C PRO A 713 14.38 9.44 18.02
N CYS A 714 15.18 8.41 18.32
CA CYS A 714 16.41 8.14 17.60
C CYS A 714 16.19 7.34 16.32
N VAL A 715 15.27 6.38 16.27
CA VAL A 715 15.03 5.58 15.04
C VAL A 715 14.43 6.45 13.94
N GLN A 716 13.46 7.30 14.28
CA GLN A 716 12.85 8.23 13.32
C GLN A 716 13.87 9.25 12.79
N ALA A 717 14.68 9.82 13.68
CA ALA A 717 15.72 10.77 13.29
C ALA A 717 16.82 10.09 12.47
N PHE A 718 17.34 8.94 12.92
CA PHE A 718 18.40 8.19 12.23
C PHE A 718 17.94 7.67 10.86
N GLY A 719 16.67 7.27 10.71
CA GLY A 719 16.07 6.91 9.43
C GLY A 719 15.99 8.10 8.47
N ALA A 720 15.67 9.28 9.00
CA ALA A 720 15.65 10.52 8.22
C ALA A 720 17.06 10.99 7.83
N ASP A 721 18.07 10.74 8.66
CA ASP A 721 19.49 11.07 8.41
C ASP A 721 20.12 10.25 7.28
N GLN A 722 19.48 9.15 6.87
CA GLN A 722 19.96 8.35 5.73
C GLN A 722 19.77 9.06 4.39
N PHE A 723 19.06 10.19 4.37
CA PHE A 723 18.78 10.99 3.17
C PHE A 723 19.41 12.39 3.28
N ASP A 724 20.26 12.73 2.32
CA ASP A 724 20.94 14.03 2.18
C ASP A 724 19.91 15.15 1.85
N GLU A 725 19.91 16.23 2.63
CA GLU A 725 18.98 17.36 2.45
C GLU A 725 19.41 18.31 1.32
N GLU A 726 20.70 18.34 0.95
CA GLU A 726 21.20 19.22 -0.11
C GLU A 726 20.94 18.61 -1.51
N ASP A 727 20.78 17.29 -1.61
CA ASP A 727 20.46 16.59 -2.85
C ASP A 727 18.95 16.60 -3.14
N LYS A 728 18.52 17.16 -4.28
CA LYS A 728 17.10 17.26 -4.64
C LYS A 728 16.41 15.90 -4.78
N LYS A 729 17.11 14.82 -5.15
CA LYS A 729 16.58 13.46 -5.31
C LYS A 729 16.44 12.78 -3.95
N GLU A 730 17.44 12.89 -3.07
CA GLU A 730 17.36 12.37 -1.70
C GLU A 730 16.38 13.16 -0.82
N ARG A 731 16.34 14.49 -0.91
CA ARG A 731 15.33 15.34 -0.21
C ARG A 731 13.89 14.99 -0.60
N LYS A 732 13.65 14.69 -1.88
CA LYS A 732 12.33 14.22 -2.37
C LYS A 732 12.02 12.80 -1.88
N SER A 733 13.01 11.91 -1.86
CA SER A 733 12.91 10.56 -1.28
C SER A 733 12.72 10.56 0.25
N LYS A 734 13.30 11.51 0.98
CA LYS A 734 13.11 11.71 2.43
C LYS A 734 11.64 11.99 2.79
N SER A 735 10.94 12.75 1.94
CA SER A 735 9.49 12.96 2.10
C SER A 735 8.70 11.68 1.81
N THR A 736 9.08 10.89 0.80
CA THR A 736 8.51 9.56 0.53
C THR A 736 8.78 8.58 1.70
N PHE A 737 9.91 8.69 2.40
CA PHE A 737 10.24 7.94 3.63
C PHE A 737 9.25 8.20 4.76
N PHE A 738 8.92 9.45 5.07
CA PHE A 738 7.94 9.76 6.13
C PHE A 738 6.52 9.22 5.81
N ASN A 739 6.13 9.17 4.52
CA ASN A 739 4.84 8.61 4.11
C ASN A 739 4.77 7.08 4.32
N TRP A 740 5.79 6.34 3.89
CA TRP A 740 5.90 4.89 4.16
C TRP A 740 6.09 4.60 5.66
N TRP A 741 6.86 5.41 6.39
CA TRP A 741 7.02 5.34 7.84
C TRP A 741 5.66 5.41 8.55
N TYR A 742 4.83 6.40 8.23
CA TYR A 742 3.53 6.57 8.87
C TYR A 742 2.52 5.46 8.50
N PHE A 743 2.49 5.02 7.23
CA PHE A 743 1.68 3.88 6.80
C PHE A 743 2.04 2.60 7.58
N CYS A 744 3.33 2.28 7.66
CA CYS A 744 3.85 1.12 8.39
C CYS A 744 3.55 1.19 9.90
N VAL A 745 3.65 2.37 10.53
CA VAL A 745 3.25 2.58 11.93
C VAL A 745 1.74 2.36 12.14
N CYS A 746 0.89 2.82 11.24
CA CYS A 746 -0.56 2.64 11.39
C CYS A 746 -1.00 1.17 11.25
N VAL A 747 -0.37 0.45 10.31
CA VAL A 747 -0.58 -1.00 10.14
C VAL A 747 -0.07 -1.76 11.37
N SER A 748 1.11 -1.44 11.90
CA SER A 748 1.69 -2.15 13.05
C SER A 748 0.91 -1.94 14.35
N VAL A 749 0.42 -0.73 14.61
CA VAL A 749 -0.45 -0.44 15.77
C VAL A 749 -1.76 -1.21 15.70
N SER A 750 -2.39 -1.25 14.51
CA SER A 750 -3.66 -1.96 14.31
C SER A 750 -3.49 -3.48 14.45
N VAL A 751 -2.42 -4.03 13.86
CA VAL A 751 -2.08 -5.46 13.98
C VAL A 751 -1.69 -5.82 15.41
N GLY A 752 -0.96 -4.97 16.12
CA GLY A 752 -0.62 -5.17 17.53
C GLY A 752 -1.85 -5.21 18.44
N ILE A 753 -2.75 -4.23 18.33
CA ILE A 753 -3.96 -4.13 19.16
C ILE A 753 -4.98 -5.24 18.86
N LEU A 754 -5.07 -5.74 17.62
CA LEU A 754 -6.01 -6.80 17.27
C LEU A 754 -5.41 -8.20 17.48
N GLY A 755 -4.18 -8.41 17.03
CA GLY A 755 -3.51 -9.71 17.05
C GLY A 755 -2.95 -10.07 18.43
N LEU A 756 -2.11 -9.20 19.01
CA LEU A 756 -1.47 -9.51 20.30
C LEU A 756 -2.48 -9.54 21.44
N ASN A 757 -3.45 -8.63 21.48
CA ASN A 757 -4.50 -8.66 22.51
C ASN A 757 -5.38 -9.92 22.41
N TYR A 758 -5.62 -10.43 21.21
CA TYR A 758 -6.34 -11.69 21.05
C TYR A 758 -5.53 -12.86 21.61
N ILE A 759 -4.20 -12.87 21.42
CA ILE A 759 -3.31 -13.87 22.01
C ILE A 759 -3.28 -13.75 23.53
N GLU A 760 -3.25 -12.53 24.07
CA GLU A 760 -3.25 -12.28 25.51
C GLU A 760 -4.54 -12.75 26.20
N ASP A 761 -5.70 -12.43 25.61
CA ASP A 761 -7.00 -12.73 26.21
C ASP A 761 -7.44 -14.20 26.01
N ASN A 762 -7.07 -14.84 24.88
CA ASN A 762 -7.58 -16.19 24.54
C ASN A 762 -6.54 -17.31 24.62
N LEU A 763 -5.24 -17.01 24.52
CA LEU A 763 -4.17 -18.02 24.49
C LEU A 763 -3.31 -17.97 25.76
N SER A 764 -2.42 -16.99 25.86
CA SER A 764 -1.56 -16.78 27.02
C SER A 764 -0.76 -15.49 26.90
N TRP A 765 -0.66 -14.75 28.01
CA TRP A 765 0.24 -13.61 28.18
C TRP A 765 1.71 -13.98 27.96
N GLY A 766 2.12 -15.18 28.40
CA GLY A 766 3.47 -15.68 28.18
C GLY A 766 3.77 -15.81 26.68
N LEU A 767 2.87 -16.41 25.90
CA LEU A 767 3.06 -16.52 24.46
C LEU A 767 3.16 -15.15 23.79
N CYS A 768 2.33 -14.17 24.18
CA CYS A 768 2.40 -12.82 23.65
C CYS A 768 3.77 -12.16 23.89
N PHE A 769 4.27 -12.18 25.13
CA PHE A 769 5.58 -11.59 25.46
C PHE A 769 6.74 -12.35 24.80
N GLY A 770 6.62 -13.67 24.64
CA GLY A 770 7.60 -14.50 23.95
C GLY A 770 7.69 -14.18 22.47
N ILE A 771 6.54 -14.08 21.79
CA ILE A 771 6.45 -13.66 20.37
C ILE A 771 7.03 -12.26 20.22
N SER A 772 6.62 -11.32 21.07
CA SER A 772 7.14 -9.95 21.08
C SER A 772 8.67 -9.91 21.23
N CYS A 773 9.23 -10.74 22.12
CA CYS A 773 10.68 -10.85 22.34
C CYS A 773 11.41 -11.37 21.10
N LEU A 774 10.89 -12.44 20.48
CA LEU A 774 11.47 -13.04 19.28
C LEU A 774 11.43 -12.08 18.09
N VAL A 775 10.29 -11.42 17.86
CA VAL A 775 10.14 -10.46 16.76
C VAL A 775 11.09 -9.27 16.96
N MET A 776 11.22 -8.76 18.19
CA MET A 776 12.18 -7.69 18.51
C MET A 776 13.64 -8.13 18.33
N PHE A 777 13.98 -9.40 18.64
CA PHE A 777 15.30 -9.97 18.35
C PHE A 777 15.58 -9.99 16.84
N PHE A 778 14.62 -10.44 16.03
CA PHE A 778 14.76 -10.42 14.57
C PHE A 778 14.87 -9.00 14.03
N ALA A 779 14.14 -8.03 14.59
CA ALA A 779 14.28 -6.62 14.23
C ALA A 779 15.69 -6.09 14.49
N LEU A 780 16.31 -6.44 15.62
CA LEU A 780 17.71 -6.08 15.88
C LEU A 780 18.67 -6.75 14.89
N VAL A 781 18.46 -8.02 14.56
CA VAL A 781 19.28 -8.71 13.54
C VAL A 781 19.17 -8.01 12.18
N LEU A 782 17.95 -7.67 11.76
CA LEU A 782 17.71 -6.91 10.52
C LEU A 782 18.40 -5.54 10.56
N PHE A 783 18.32 -4.82 11.69
CA PHE A 783 19.02 -3.55 11.86
C PHE A 783 20.54 -3.69 11.72
N LEU A 784 21.13 -4.74 12.30
CA LEU A 784 22.57 -4.97 12.25
C LEU A 784 23.06 -5.40 10.86
N LEU A 785 22.26 -6.14 10.10
CA LEU A 785 22.56 -6.48 8.70
C LEU A 785 22.70 -5.23 7.82
N GLY A 786 22.02 -4.14 8.19
CA GLY A 786 22.10 -2.85 7.51
C GLY A 786 23.38 -2.04 7.77
N ILE A 787 24.27 -2.42 8.71
CA ILE A 787 25.43 -1.63 9.14
C ILE A 787 26.30 -1.13 7.99
N ARG A 788 26.61 -2.01 7.03
CA ARG A 788 27.48 -1.64 5.90
C ARG A 788 26.86 -0.62 4.95
N THR A 789 25.57 -0.37 5.10
CA THR A 789 24.81 0.57 4.27
C THR A 789 24.59 1.89 4.97
N TYR A 790 24.59 1.98 6.30
CA TYR A 790 24.19 3.21 7.00
C TYR A 790 25.18 4.37 6.82
N ARG A 791 24.62 5.59 6.83
CA ARG A 791 25.36 6.85 6.95
C ARG A 791 25.34 7.30 8.40
N TYR A 792 26.50 7.76 8.88
CA TYR A 792 26.69 8.28 10.22
C TYR A 792 27.04 9.76 10.12
N SER A 793 26.26 10.63 10.75
CA SER A 793 26.60 12.06 10.84
C SER A 793 27.90 12.24 11.63
N MET A 794 28.83 13.04 11.10
CA MET A 794 30.03 13.43 11.84
C MET A 794 29.67 14.39 12.98
N GLU A 795 30.20 14.14 14.18
CA GLU A 795 30.22 15.14 15.25
C GLU A 795 31.16 16.27 14.82
N THR A 796 30.61 17.46 14.60
CA THR A 796 31.40 18.69 14.41
C THR A 796 31.98 19.11 15.77
N ASP A 797 33.23 19.60 15.79
CA ASP A 797 33.93 20.12 17.00
C ASP A 797 33.24 21.33 17.66
N GLU A 798 32.01 21.65 17.29
CA GLU A 798 31.21 22.71 17.90
C GLU A 798 30.65 22.26 19.25
N VAL A 799 30.62 23.21 20.19
CA VAL A 799 30.10 23.02 21.54
C VAL A 799 28.69 22.40 21.48
N ASN A 800 28.51 21.27 22.14
CA ASN A 800 27.23 20.57 22.27
C ASN A 800 26.05 21.56 22.44
N PRO A 801 25.03 21.52 21.55
CA PRO A 801 23.88 22.43 21.57
C PRO A 801 23.19 22.54 22.94
N PHE A 802 23.19 21.46 23.72
CA PHE A 802 22.68 21.47 25.08
C PHE A 802 23.57 22.24 26.05
N VAL A 803 24.89 22.19 25.90
CA VAL A 803 25.81 22.99 26.70
C VAL A 803 25.63 24.48 26.37
N ARG A 804 25.27 24.83 25.12
CA ARG A 804 24.90 26.18 24.68
C ARG A 804 23.59 26.65 25.33
N VAL A 805 22.52 25.86 25.19
CA VAL A 805 21.21 26.13 25.82
C VAL A 805 21.31 26.17 27.35
N ALA A 806 22.02 25.23 27.98
CA ALA A 806 22.24 25.21 29.43
C ALA A 806 23.08 26.40 29.89
N ARG A 807 24.13 26.80 29.15
CA ARG A 807 24.85 28.06 29.41
C ARG A 807 23.91 29.26 29.30
N ALA A 808 23.04 29.30 28.30
CA ALA A 808 22.05 30.37 28.15
C ALA A 808 21.09 30.42 29.35
N PHE A 809 20.54 29.29 29.80
CA PHE A 809 19.70 29.22 31.00
C PHE A 809 20.44 29.58 32.28
N VAL A 810 21.69 29.12 32.46
CA VAL A 810 22.52 29.47 33.63
C VAL A 810 22.89 30.95 33.61
N LYS A 811 23.20 31.52 32.43
CA LYS A 811 23.44 32.96 32.25
C LYS A 811 22.17 33.77 32.53
N LEU A 812 21.01 33.34 32.03
CA LEU A 812 19.70 33.97 32.28
C LEU A 812 19.34 33.93 33.78
N ALA A 813 19.58 32.80 34.44
CA ALA A 813 19.36 32.63 35.88
C ALA A 813 20.34 33.46 36.72
N ARG A 814 21.62 33.57 36.30
CA ARG A 814 22.61 34.43 36.96
C ARG A 814 22.33 35.92 36.74
N ALA A 815 21.88 36.32 35.56
CA ALA A 815 21.42 37.68 35.26
C ALA A 815 20.21 38.04 36.13
N ARG A 816 19.23 37.13 36.22
CA ARG A 816 18.08 37.26 37.13
C ARG A 816 18.50 37.48 38.59
N ARG A 817 19.52 36.74 39.05
CA ARG A 817 20.04 36.85 40.42
C ARG A 817 20.82 38.14 40.68
N ARG A 818 21.45 38.73 39.65
CA ARG A 818 22.19 40.00 39.75
C ARG A 818 21.27 41.23 39.62
N GLU A 819 20.22 41.16 38.83
CA GLU A 819 19.37 42.32 38.49
C GLU A 819 17.96 42.28 39.11
N GLY A 820 17.62 41.23 39.86
CA GLY A 820 16.35 41.15 40.59
C GLY A 820 15.10 40.99 39.71
N LEU A 821 15.25 40.66 38.42
CA LEU A 821 14.11 40.53 37.51
C LEU A 821 13.16 39.38 37.93
N CYS A 822 11.88 39.71 38.07
CA CYS A 822 10.83 38.72 38.31
C CYS A 822 10.26 38.25 36.96
N PHE A 823 10.45 36.97 36.60
CA PHE A 823 9.78 36.37 35.45
C PHE A 823 8.35 36.03 35.84
N CYS A 824 7.39 36.88 35.49
CA CYS A 824 5.97 36.52 35.51
C CYS A 824 5.61 35.89 34.16
N VAL A 825 5.37 34.57 34.16
CA VAL A 825 4.94 33.79 32.99
C VAL A 825 3.49 34.14 32.56
N CYS A 826 2.81 35.03 33.29
CA CYS A 826 1.39 35.32 33.10
C CYS A 826 1.05 36.49 32.16
N GLU A 827 2.01 37.32 31.75
CA GLU A 827 1.78 38.37 30.75
C GLU A 827 2.46 37.99 29.42
N ALA A 828 1.66 37.40 28.52
CA ALA A 828 2.07 37.02 27.18
C ALA A 828 2.19 38.22 26.22
N LYS A 829 2.81 39.32 26.68
CA LYS A 829 3.29 40.40 25.84
C LYS A 829 4.81 40.48 26.04
N SER A 830 5.51 39.76 25.16
CA SER A 830 6.96 39.80 24.95
C SER A 830 7.83 39.63 26.19
N ILE A 831 8.61 38.56 26.21
CA ILE A 831 9.92 38.58 26.87
C ILE A 831 10.79 39.57 26.06
N GLU A 832 10.56 40.87 26.23
CA GLU A 832 11.44 41.94 25.76
C GLU A 832 12.51 42.11 26.81
N VAL A 833 13.60 41.34 26.66
CA VAL A 833 14.86 41.72 27.28
C VAL A 833 15.43 42.82 26.39
N ASP A 834 15.64 43.99 26.98
CA ASP A 834 16.19 45.20 26.37
C ASP A 834 17.38 44.87 25.45
N HIS A 835 17.13 44.85 24.14
CA HIS A 835 18.09 44.42 23.10
C HIS A 835 19.39 45.23 23.13
N GLN A 836 19.33 46.48 23.60
CA GLN A 836 20.49 47.36 23.68
C GLN A 836 21.45 47.00 24.83
N ARG A 837 21.00 46.29 25.87
CA ARG A 837 21.86 45.95 27.02
C ARG A 837 22.58 44.61 26.86
N VAL A 838 22.01 43.67 26.10
CA VAL A 838 22.66 42.38 25.80
C VAL A 838 23.83 42.55 24.81
N GLU A 839 23.77 43.55 23.93
CA GLU A 839 24.89 43.92 23.04
C GLU A 839 26.17 44.33 23.79
N SER A 840 26.05 44.76 25.05
CA SER A 840 27.22 45.12 25.88
C SER A 840 27.95 43.92 26.50
N MET A 841 27.50 42.68 26.25
CA MET A 841 28.11 41.45 26.76
C MET A 841 28.59 40.52 25.62
N GLU A 842 29.71 40.91 24.99
CA GLU A 842 30.72 40.14 24.23
C GLU A 842 30.33 39.03 23.21
N ASN A 843 31.00 39.14 22.04
CA ASN A 843 31.19 38.21 20.91
C ASN A 843 29.93 37.59 20.28
N GLY A 844 29.78 37.85 18.97
CA GLY A 844 28.59 37.57 18.15
C GLY A 844 28.08 36.12 18.11
N ASP A 845 28.87 35.14 18.56
CA ASP A 845 28.43 33.74 18.67
C ASP A 845 27.40 33.51 19.80
N ASN A 846 27.30 34.43 20.78
CA ASN A 846 26.47 34.24 21.98
C ASN A 846 24.99 34.66 21.83
N MET A 847 24.60 35.35 20.76
CA MET A 847 23.22 35.89 20.62
C MET A 847 22.21 34.83 20.17
N LEU A 848 22.65 33.89 19.34
CA LEU A 848 21.86 32.73 18.90
C LEU A 848 21.41 31.86 20.09
N ASP A 849 22.31 31.61 21.04
CA ASP A 849 22.05 30.74 22.20
C ASP A 849 20.91 31.24 23.10
N VAL A 850 20.79 32.57 23.26
CA VAL A 850 19.76 33.19 24.11
C VAL A 850 18.40 33.17 23.43
N ASP A 851 18.36 33.39 22.11
CA ASP A 851 17.11 33.38 21.35
C ASP A 851 16.52 31.98 21.20
N GLU A 852 17.35 30.94 21.14
CA GLU A 852 16.91 29.54 21.20
C GLU A 852 16.29 29.18 22.56
N ALA A 853 16.91 29.60 23.67
CA ALA A 853 16.37 29.37 25.01
C ALA A 853 15.02 30.10 25.22
N LYS A 854 14.88 31.33 24.71
CA LYS A 854 13.61 32.09 24.72
C LYS A 854 12.54 31.39 23.87
N ALA A 855 12.90 30.85 22.72
CA ALA A 855 11.97 30.13 21.85
C ALA A 855 11.36 28.92 22.56
N LEU A 856 12.18 28.13 23.27
CA LEU A 856 11.71 26.98 24.06
C LEU A 856 10.79 27.40 25.22
N LEU A 857 11.14 28.47 25.95
CA LEU A 857 10.31 28.98 27.04
C LEU A 857 8.92 29.45 26.59
N ASN A 858 8.82 30.03 25.40
CA ASN A 858 7.55 30.48 24.84
C ASN A 858 6.58 29.33 24.52
N LEU A 859 7.07 28.08 24.38
CA LEU A 859 6.24 26.90 24.11
C LEU A 859 5.60 26.31 25.37
N VAL A 860 6.16 26.57 26.55
CA VAL A 860 5.73 25.98 27.82
C VAL A 860 4.25 26.25 28.17
N PRO A 861 3.69 27.46 27.98
CA PRO A 861 2.27 27.70 28.28
C PRO A 861 1.34 26.84 27.42
N ILE A 862 1.63 26.71 26.11
CA ILE A 862 0.86 25.86 25.20
C ILE A 862 1.02 24.38 25.57
N TRP A 863 2.25 23.96 25.87
CA TRP A 863 2.57 22.62 26.36
C TRP A 863 1.73 22.25 27.59
N PHE A 864 1.65 23.13 28.59
CA PHE A 864 0.92 22.90 29.82
C PHE A 864 -0.59 22.74 29.59
N THR A 865 -1.17 23.57 28.71
CA THR A 865 -2.60 23.51 28.39
C THR A 865 -3.02 22.25 27.61
N CYS A 866 -2.06 21.46 27.13
CA CYS A 866 -2.33 20.19 26.46
C CYS A 866 -2.27 18.98 27.41
N LEU A 867 -1.97 19.18 28.70
CA LEU A 867 -1.78 18.08 29.65
C LEU A 867 -3.05 17.30 29.94
N GLY A 868 -4.22 17.91 30.11
CA GLY A 868 -5.42 17.10 30.37
C GLY A 868 -6.00 16.44 29.12
N TYR A 869 -5.64 16.87 27.90
CA TYR A 869 -5.80 15.98 26.74
C TYR A 869 -5.05 14.67 26.94
N ALA A 870 -3.80 14.75 27.40
CA ALA A 870 -3.01 13.57 27.71
C ALA A 870 -3.57 12.76 28.91
N VAL A 871 -4.20 13.42 29.89
CA VAL A 871 -4.92 12.72 30.97
C VAL A 871 -6.11 11.94 30.42
N VAL A 872 -6.89 12.53 29.50
CA VAL A 872 -8.02 11.84 28.83
C VAL A 872 -7.50 10.71 27.93
N TYR A 873 -6.44 10.96 27.16
CA TYR A 873 -5.75 9.95 26.34
C TYR A 873 -5.38 8.71 27.15
N SER A 874 -4.92 8.89 28.40
CA SER A 874 -4.52 7.79 29.27
C SER A 874 -5.68 6.88 29.69
N GLN A 875 -6.93 7.31 29.55
CA GLN A 875 -8.10 6.48 29.90
C GLN A 875 -8.38 5.40 28.85
N ASN A 876 -7.95 5.62 27.60
CA ASN A 876 -8.28 4.76 26.47
C ASN A 876 -7.84 3.32 26.69
N SER A 877 -6.60 3.09 27.10
CA SER A 877 -6.03 1.75 27.35
C SER A 877 -6.25 1.23 28.78
N THR A 878 -6.92 2.01 29.64
CA THR A 878 -7.13 1.66 31.05
C THR A 878 -8.61 1.50 31.37
N LEU A 879 -9.25 2.57 31.83
CA LEU A 879 -10.63 2.51 32.32
C LEU A 879 -11.63 2.20 31.21
N TYR A 880 -11.41 2.66 29.96
CA TYR A 880 -12.31 2.30 28.84
C TYR A 880 -12.21 0.80 28.50
N THR A 881 -10.99 0.24 28.50
CA THR A 881 -10.79 -1.21 28.35
C THR A 881 -11.51 -1.98 29.46
N LYS A 882 -11.44 -1.51 30.71
CA LYS A 882 -12.13 -2.13 31.84
C LYS A 882 -13.64 -2.02 31.76
N GLN A 883 -14.15 -0.88 31.35
CA GLN A 883 -15.56 -0.68 31.07
C GLN A 883 -16.06 -1.69 30.04
N GLY A 884 -15.38 -1.80 28.91
CA GLY A 884 -15.74 -2.73 27.83
C GLY A 884 -15.68 -4.20 28.23
N ALA A 885 -14.80 -4.57 29.18
CA ALA A 885 -14.69 -5.95 29.66
C ALA A 885 -15.96 -6.47 30.37
N THR A 886 -16.78 -5.57 30.94
CA THR A 886 -18.03 -5.91 31.64
C THR A 886 -19.27 -5.95 30.73
N MET A 887 -19.11 -5.53 29.48
CA MET A 887 -20.18 -5.41 28.50
C MET A 887 -20.26 -6.66 27.61
N ASP A 888 -21.35 -6.80 26.89
CA ASP A 888 -21.51 -7.85 25.89
C ASP A 888 -20.60 -7.58 24.68
N ARG A 889 -19.59 -8.44 24.52
CA ARG A 889 -18.52 -8.36 23.51
C ARG A 889 -18.72 -9.35 22.35
N TYR A 890 -19.86 -10.03 22.27
CA TYR A 890 -20.14 -10.93 21.17
C TYR A 890 -20.47 -10.15 19.89
N ILE A 891 -19.74 -10.42 18.82
CA ILE A 891 -20.05 -9.91 17.46
C ILE A 891 -20.98 -10.90 16.75
N THR A 892 -20.66 -12.18 16.89
CA THR A 892 -21.50 -13.31 16.48
C THR A 892 -21.74 -14.19 17.69
N SER A 893 -22.64 -15.16 17.58
CA SER A 893 -22.94 -16.11 18.67
C SER A 893 -21.73 -16.91 19.17
N SER A 894 -20.62 -16.95 18.40
CA SER A 894 -19.41 -17.71 18.73
C SER A 894 -18.14 -16.86 18.90
N PHE A 895 -18.14 -15.59 18.46
CA PHE A 895 -16.93 -14.76 18.46
C PHE A 895 -17.05 -13.58 19.43
N GLN A 896 -16.20 -13.60 20.45
CA GLN A 896 -16.07 -12.54 21.45
C GLN A 896 -14.79 -11.74 21.20
N ILE A 897 -14.90 -10.42 21.09
CA ILE A 897 -13.73 -9.56 20.93
C ILE A 897 -13.03 -9.25 22.27
N PRO A 898 -11.69 -9.16 22.29
CA PRO A 898 -10.95 -8.61 23.43
C PRO A 898 -11.41 -7.18 23.71
N ALA A 899 -11.58 -6.82 24.98
CA ALA A 899 -12.08 -5.47 25.33
C ALA A 899 -11.11 -4.37 24.86
N ALA A 900 -9.80 -4.63 24.96
CA ALA A 900 -8.75 -3.72 24.50
C ALA A 900 -8.73 -3.54 22.96
N SER A 901 -9.34 -4.46 22.20
CA SER A 901 -9.40 -4.34 20.74
C SER A 901 -10.22 -3.12 20.28
N LEU A 902 -11.07 -2.55 21.13
CA LEU A 902 -11.83 -1.33 20.81
C LEU A 902 -10.91 -0.12 20.60
N LEU A 903 -9.69 -0.11 21.14
CA LEU A 903 -8.72 0.94 20.81
C LEU A 903 -8.40 0.98 19.31
N SER A 904 -8.58 -0.12 18.57
CA SER A 904 -8.42 -0.12 17.11
C SER A 904 -9.41 0.82 16.42
N CYS A 905 -10.56 1.14 17.04
CA CYS A 905 -11.50 2.14 16.52
C CYS A 905 -10.87 3.53 16.46
N ILE A 906 -9.98 3.89 17.39
CA ILE A 906 -9.20 5.14 17.32
C ILE A 906 -8.31 5.12 16.07
N SER A 907 -7.54 4.05 15.87
CA SER A 907 -6.65 3.89 14.71
C SER A 907 -7.40 3.89 13.37
N LEU A 908 -8.51 3.15 13.27
CA LEU A 908 -9.36 3.12 12.07
C LEU A 908 -10.00 4.48 11.79
N THR A 909 -10.40 5.20 12.84
CA THR A 909 -10.92 6.56 12.68
C THR A 909 -9.85 7.50 12.15
N ILE A 910 -8.61 7.41 12.64
CA ILE A 910 -7.48 8.18 12.09
C ILE A 910 -7.29 7.87 10.60
N VAL A 911 -7.28 6.60 10.20
CA VAL A 911 -7.10 6.16 8.80
C VAL A 911 -8.21 6.67 7.88
N VAL A 912 -9.47 6.68 8.32
CA VAL A 912 -10.62 7.16 7.53
C VAL A 912 -10.71 8.68 7.54
N PHE A 913 -10.47 9.30 8.70
CA PHE A 913 -10.67 10.74 8.90
C PHE A 913 -9.55 11.59 8.30
N VAL A 914 -8.29 11.13 8.27
CA VAL A 914 -7.18 11.87 7.67
C VAL A 914 -7.42 12.20 6.18
N PRO A 915 -7.82 11.25 5.30
CA PRO A 915 -8.20 11.57 3.93
C PRO A 915 -9.40 12.53 3.82
N ILE A 916 -10.39 12.41 4.70
CA ILE A 916 -11.53 13.33 4.74
C ILE A 916 -11.07 14.74 5.14
N TYR A 917 -10.21 14.85 6.15
CA TYR A 917 -9.61 16.10 6.58
C TYR A 917 -8.84 16.76 5.42
N ASP A 918 -8.00 16.02 4.71
CA ASP A 918 -7.15 16.55 3.65
C ASP A 918 -7.87 16.84 2.33
N ARG A 919 -8.85 16.02 1.94
CA ARG A 919 -9.51 16.08 0.62
C ARG A 919 -10.81 16.85 0.61
N LEU A 920 -11.44 16.97 1.78
CA LEU A 920 -12.71 17.67 1.95
C LEU A 920 -12.54 18.87 2.88
N LEU A 921 -12.06 18.69 4.12
CA LEU A 921 -12.04 19.78 5.11
C LEU A 921 -10.99 20.86 4.83
N ILE A 922 -9.79 20.51 4.38
CA ILE A 922 -8.73 21.49 4.05
C ILE A 922 -9.12 22.36 2.84
N PRO A 923 -9.59 21.82 1.69
CA PRO A 923 -10.04 22.65 0.56
C PRO A 923 -11.19 23.59 0.94
N ILE A 924 -12.15 23.11 1.74
CA ILE A 924 -13.26 23.92 2.27
C ILE A 924 -12.72 25.00 3.21
N ALA A 925 -11.84 24.65 4.17
CA ALA A 925 -11.23 25.59 5.10
C ALA A 925 -10.39 26.65 4.38
N ARG A 926 -9.63 26.28 3.34
CA ARG A 926 -8.87 27.22 2.49
C ARG A 926 -9.79 28.17 1.74
N ALA A 927 -10.90 27.67 1.20
CA ALA A 927 -11.90 28.49 0.53
C ALA A 927 -12.55 29.51 1.49
N MET A 928 -12.77 29.12 2.75
CA MET A 928 -13.39 29.98 3.77
C MET A 928 -12.42 30.95 4.45
N THR A 929 -11.25 30.50 4.87
CA THR A 929 -10.28 31.30 5.66
C THR A 929 -9.30 32.07 4.80
N LYS A 930 -9.19 31.73 3.51
CA LYS A 930 -8.19 32.24 2.55
C LYS A 930 -6.73 32.05 3.00
N LYS A 931 -6.48 31.22 4.02
CA LYS A 931 -5.12 30.86 4.48
C LYS A 931 -4.62 29.64 3.70
N PRO A 932 -3.32 29.59 3.34
CA PRO A 932 -2.75 28.47 2.57
C PRO A 932 -2.81 27.14 3.33
N THR A 933 -2.82 27.14 4.66
CA THR A 933 -2.93 25.93 5.50
C THR A 933 -4.38 25.53 5.82
N GLY A 934 -5.38 26.33 5.42
CA GLY A 934 -6.78 26.15 5.85
C GLY A 934 -7.03 26.64 7.27
N ILE A 935 -6.45 25.98 8.29
CA ILE A 935 -6.47 26.40 9.71
C ILE A 935 -5.04 26.53 10.25
N SER A 936 -4.83 27.27 11.35
CA SER A 936 -3.50 27.35 11.99
C SER A 936 -3.20 26.12 12.85
N MET A 937 -1.92 25.85 13.15
CA MET A 937 -1.51 24.73 14.02
C MET A 937 -2.19 24.82 15.40
N LEU A 938 -2.32 26.04 15.97
CA LEU A 938 -3.00 26.24 17.26
C LEU A 938 -4.53 26.04 17.14
N GLN A 939 -5.14 26.41 16.01
CA GLN A 939 -6.55 26.10 15.76
C GLN A 939 -6.79 24.59 15.62
N ARG A 940 -5.83 23.89 15.00
CA ARG A 940 -5.83 22.42 14.89
C ARG A 940 -5.77 21.77 16.26
N ILE A 941 -4.80 22.15 17.10
CA ILE A 941 -4.66 21.66 18.48
C ILE A 941 -5.93 21.94 19.29
N GLY A 942 -6.43 23.17 19.29
CA GLY A 942 -7.63 23.56 20.04
C GLY A 942 -8.89 22.80 19.60
N THR A 943 -9.05 22.53 18.30
CA THR A 943 -10.17 21.74 17.79
C THR A 943 -10.16 20.33 18.37
N GLY A 944 -8.99 19.68 18.41
CA GLY A 944 -8.87 18.35 19.01
C GLY A 944 -9.05 18.35 20.54
N LEU A 945 -8.58 19.39 21.25
CA LEU A 945 -8.84 19.53 22.71
C LEU A 945 -10.34 19.56 23.01
N PHE A 946 -11.11 20.30 22.19
CA PHE A 946 -12.57 20.36 22.32
C PHE A 946 -13.26 19.03 22.00
N LEU A 947 -12.81 18.33 20.96
CA LEU A 947 -13.36 17.01 20.60
C LEU A 947 -13.04 15.94 21.65
N SER A 948 -11.87 16.03 22.29
CA SER A 948 -11.49 15.18 23.43
C SER A 948 -12.39 15.43 24.65
N PHE A 949 -12.68 16.70 24.96
CA PHE A 949 -13.68 17.06 25.98
C PHE A 949 -15.07 16.44 25.68
N LEU A 950 -15.52 16.50 24.42
CA LEU A 950 -16.81 15.91 24.04
C LEU A 950 -16.78 14.38 24.13
N SER A 951 -15.67 13.74 23.82
CA SER A 951 -15.49 12.29 23.97
C SER A 951 -15.63 11.85 25.43
N ILE A 952 -15.02 12.55 26.38
CA ILE A 952 -15.11 12.19 27.80
C ILE A 952 -16.51 12.44 28.39
N VAL A 953 -17.24 13.45 27.90
CA VAL A 953 -18.65 13.65 28.24
C VAL A 953 -19.52 12.48 27.76
N ILE A 954 -19.30 12.01 26.53
CA ILE A 954 -19.99 10.83 26.00
C ILE A 954 -19.67 9.60 26.87
N ALA A 955 -18.40 9.41 27.24
CA ALA A 955 -18.00 8.31 28.10
C ALA A 955 -18.69 8.32 29.47
N ALA A 956 -18.82 9.50 30.09
CA ALA A 956 -19.56 9.66 31.34
C ALA A 956 -21.04 9.23 31.21
N VAL A 957 -21.69 9.62 30.11
CA VAL A 957 -23.09 9.26 29.82
C VAL A 957 -23.26 7.77 29.54
N VAL A 958 -22.34 7.19 28.76
CA VAL A 958 -22.37 5.75 28.43
C VAL A 958 -22.18 4.91 29.69
N GLU A 959 -21.26 5.31 30.57
CA GLU A 959 -21.04 4.60 31.83
C GLU A 959 -22.25 4.68 32.75
N HIS A 960 -22.87 5.86 32.86
CA HIS A 960 -24.10 6.02 33.63
C HIS A 960 -25.21 5.07 33.15
N LYS A 961 -25.35 4.91 31.82
CA LYS A 961 -26.29 3.94 31.23
C LYS A 961 -25.93 2.50 31.52
N ARG A 962 -24.63 2.15 31.48
CA ARG A 962 -24.16 0.79 31.80
C ARG A 962 -24.50 0.41 33.24
N LEU A 963 -24.26 1.32 34.19
CA LEU A 963 -24.62 1.13 35.60
C LEU A 963 -26.13 0.97 35.80
N ALA A 964 -26.94 1.77 35.12
CA ALA A 964 -28.40 1.63 35.15
C ALA A 964 -28.88 0.27 34.60
N ALA A 965 -28.25 -0.24 33.54
CA ALA A 965 -28.55 -1.55 32.99
C ALA A 965 -28.17 -2.68 33.95
N ALA A 966 -27.01 -2.60 34.60
CA ALA A 966 -26.59 -3.56 35.62
C ALA A 966 -27.56 -3.58 36.81
N ALA A 967 -28.00 -2.41 37.27
CA ALA A 967 -28.99 -2.29 38.35
C ALA A 967 -30.36 -2.88 37.97
N ALA A 968 -30.85 -2.59 36.76
CA ALA A 968 -32.15 -3.09 36.28
C ALA A 968 -32.22 -4.62 36.20
N HIS A 969 -31.09 -5.28 35.94
CA HIS A 969 -30.99 -6.74 35.85
C HIS A 969 -30.55 -7.40 37.17
N GLY A 970 -30.38 -6.64 38.26
CA GLY A 970 -29.94 -7.18 39.55
C GLY A 970 -28.48 -7.63 39.60
N LEU A 971 -27.64 -7.20 38.65
CA LEU A 971 -26.25 -7.63 38.49
C LEU A 971 -25.23 -6.78 39.28
N ILE A 972 -25.72 -5.91 40.20
CA ILE A 972 -24.86 -4.99 40.96
C ILE A 972 -23.81 -5.77 41.78
N ASP A 973 -24.20 -6.92 42.33
CA ASP A 973 -23.36 -7.72 43.23
C ASP A 973 -22.65 -8.88 42.54
N GLU A 974 -22.84 -9.02 41.23
CA GLU A 974 -22.26 -10.07 40.39
C GLU A 974 -21.16 -9.48 39.49
N PRO A 975 -19.89 -9.41 39.94
CA PRO A 975 -18.81 -8.73 39.22
C PRO A 975 -18.30 -9.48 37.98
N HIS A 976 -18.61 -10.77 37.87
CA HIS A 976 -18.16 -11.65 36.77
C HIS A 976 -19.23 -11.86 35.70
N GLU A 977 -20.48 -11.51 36.00
CA GLU A 977 -21.59 -11.62 35.06
C GLU A 977 -21.58 -10.45 34.08
N THR A 978 -21.78 -10.76 32.81
CA THR A 978 -21.79 -9.77 31.73
C THR A 978 -23.06 -8.92 31.78
N VAL A 979 -22.91 -7.60 31.78
CA VAL A 979 -24.05 -6.69 31.68
C VAL A 979 -24.67 -6.83 30.28
N PRO A 980 -25.99 -7.03 30.14
CA PRO A 980 -26.67 -7.20 28.85
C PRO A 980 -26.80 -5.87 28.09
N MET A 981 -25.64 -5.30 27.76
CA MET A 981 -25.46 -4.06 27.02
C MET A 981 -24.29 -4.26 26.06
N SER A 982 -24.54 -4.06 24.78
CA SER A 982 -23.52 -4.25 23.74
C SER A 982 -22.34 -3.29 23.93
N VAL A 983 -21.13 -3.82 23.77
CA VAL A 983 -19.88 -3.07 23.87
C VAL A 983 -19.76 -1.94 22.83
N TRP A 984 -20.52 -2.01 21.73
CA TRP A 984 -20.53 -0.98 20.67
C TRP A 984 -21.06 0.39 21.13
N TRP A 985 -21.71 0.46 22.30
CA TRP A 985 -22.03 1.74 22.95
C TRP A 985 -20.78 2.57 23.29
N LEU A 986 -19.59 1.95 23.38
CA LEU A 986 -18.30 2.64 23.52
C LEU A 986 -17.75 3.16 22.19
N GLY A 987 -18.30 2.75 21.04
CA GLY A 987 -17.82 3.18 19.72
C GLY A 987 -17.74 4.71 19.54
N PRO A 988 -18.79 5.49 19.89
CA PRO A 988 -18.79 6.94 19.71
C PRO A 988 -17.67 7.69 20.44
N GLN A 989 -17.36 7.32 21.70
CA GLN A 989 -16.26 7.94 22.45
C GLN A 989 -14.89 7.62 21.82
N TYR A 990 -14.67 6.39 21.34
CA TYR A 990 -13.44 5.99 20.65
C TYR A 990 -13.28 6.67 19.28
N VAL A 991 -14.33 6.71 18.45
CA VAL A 991 -14.29 7.39 17.14
C VAL A 991 -14.05 8.88 17.32
N LEU A 992 -14.80 9.54 18.21
CA LEU A 992 -14.64 10.97 18.45
C LEU A 992 -13.25 11.30 19.00
N PHE A 993 -12.72 10.45 19.88
CA PHE A 993 -11.35 10.58 20.37
C PHE A 993 -10.32 10.39 19.25
N GLY A 994 -10.53 9.45 18.33
CA GLY A 994 -9.65 9.26 17.17
C GLY A 994 -9.64 10.48 16.23
N VAL A 995 -10.80 11.13 16.01
CA VAL A 995 -10.83 12.42 15.30
C VAL A 995 -10.07 13.49 16.09
N ALA A 996 -10.25 13.55 17.41
CA ALA A 996 -9.53 14.49 18.28
C ALA A 996 -8.00 14.30 18.17
N ASP A 997 -7.52 13.06 18.09
CA ASP A 997 -6.11 12.71 18.02
C ASP A 997 -5.45 13.20 16.70
N VAL A 998 -6.16 13.10 15.56
CA VAL A 998 -5.71 13.67 14.26
C VAL A 998 -5.51 15.19 14.33
N PHE A 999 -6.30 15.87 15.15
CA PHE A 999 -6.22 17.32 15.33
C PHE A 999 -5.15 17.71 16.37
N THR A 1000 -5.15 17.06 17.54
CA THR A 1000 -4.28 17.43 18.65
C THR A 1000 -2.88 16.86 18.53
N LEU A 1001 -2.71 15.55 18.35
CA LEU A 1001 -1.37 14.93 18.38
C LEU A 1001 -0.54 15.30 17.16
N VAL A 1002 -1.14 15.27 15.96
CA VAL A 1002 -0.47 15.74 14.73
C VAL A 1002 -0.18 17.23 14.82
N GLY A 1003 -1.11 18.02 15.37
CA GLY A 1003 -0.92 19.45 15.59
C GLY A 1003 0.20 19.77 16.57
N LEU A 1004 0.35 19.00 17.65
CA LEU A 1004 1.44 19.11 18.63
C LEU A 1004 2.78 18.79 17.98
N GLN A 1005 2.89 17.68 17.25
CA GLN A 1005 4.12 17.30 16.58
C GLN A 1005 4.56 18.36 15.55
N GLU A 1006 3.64 18.83 14.71
CA GLU A 1006 3.88 19.88 13.72
C GLU A 1006 4.30 21.20 14.40
N PHE A 1007 3.60 21.60 15.46
CA PHE A 1007 3.88 22.83 16.19
C PHE A 1007 5.24 22.81 16.89
N PHE A 1008 5.53 21.80 17.71
CA PHE A 1008 6.79 21.75 18.47
C PHE A 1008 8.00 21.50 17.57
N TYR A 1009 7.83 20.84 16.42
CA TYR A 1009 8.88 20.69 15.41
C TYR A 1009 9.20 22.01 14.70
N ASP A 1010 8.18 22.76 14.27
CA ASP A 1010 8.37 23.99 13.49
C ASP A 1010 8.81 25.20 14.35
N GLN A 1011 8.58 25.17 15.67
CA GLN A 1011 8.94 26.30 16.53
C GLN A 1011 10.37 26.23 17.11
N VAL A 1012 11.07 25.09 17.03
CA VAL A 1012 12.46 24.94 17.50
C VAL A 1012 13.49 25.18 16.37
N SER A 1013 14.77 25.38 16.71
CA SER A 1013 15.84 25.51 15.70
C SER A 1013 16.18 24.16 15.07
N SER A 1014 16.90 24.17 13.94
CA SER A 1014 17.30 22.96 13.19
C SER A 1014 18.13 21.98 14.03
N GLU A 1015 18.95 22.49 14.95
CA GLU A 1015 19.80 21.68 15.85
C GLU A 1015 19.01 21.01 16.98
N LEU A 1016 17.82 21.52 17.32
CA LEU A 1016 17.01 21.06 18.46
C LEU A 1016 15.74 20.29 18.03
N LYS A 1017 15.66 19.84 16.78
CA LYS A 1017 14.48 19.14 16.23
C LYS A 1017 14.11 17.86 16.97
N SER A 1018 15.10 17.03 17.37
CA SER A 1018 14.87 15.82 18.19
C SER A 1018 14.22 16.16 19.54
N ILE A 1019 14.63 17.28 20.14
CA ILE A 1019 14.09 17.80 21.39
C ILE A 1019 12.69 18.36 21.18
N GLY A 1020 12.43 19.08 20.08
CA GLY A 1020 11.09 19.57 19.73
C GLY A 1020 10.08 18.43 19.65
N ILE A 1021 10.44 17.33 18.99
CA ILE A 1021 9.62 16.10 18.93
C ILE A 1021 9.45 15.50 20.34
N ALA A 1022 10.54 15.39 21.10
CA ALA A 1022 10.49 14.86 22.46
C ALA A 1022 9.67 15.73 23.43
N LEU A 1023 9.63 17.05 23.25
CA LEU A 1023 8.78 17.99 24.00
C LEU A 1023 7.30 17.81 23.64
N GLY A 1024 6.98 17.52 22.37
CA GLY A 1024 5.63 17.15 21.97
C GLY A 1024 5.18 15.83 22.62
N LEU A 1025 6.04 14.81 22.62
CA LEU A 1025 5.78 13.51 23.26
C LEU A 1025 5.73 13.62 24.79
N SER A 1026 6.44 14.56 25.41
CA SER A 1026 6.42 14.71 26.86
C SER A 1026 5.09 15.21 27.40
N VAL A 1027 4.24 15.82 26.56
CA VAL A 1027 2.84 16.15 26.93
C VAL A 1027 2.09 14.88 27.32
N THR A 1028 2.18 13.82 26.51
CA THR A 1028 1.56 12.53 26.83
C THR A 1028 2.24 11.85 28.01
N GLY A 1029 3.55 12.04 28.15
CA GLY A 1029 4.32 11.57 29.30
C GLY A 1029 3.85 12.13 30.65
N VAL A 1030 3.83 13.46 30.76
CA VAL A 1030 3.41 14.14 31.98
C VAL A 1030 1.92 13.98 32.24
N GLY A 1031 1.09 13.95 31.20
CA GLY A 1031 -0.33 13.63 31.35
C GLY A 1031 -0.60 12.22 31.88
N GLY A 1032 0.22 11.22 31.51
CA GLY A 1032 0.15 9.87 32.09
C GLY A 1032 0.44 9.85 33.60
N PHE A 1033 1.48 10.57 34.04
CA PHE A 1033 1.77 10.73 35.47
C PHE A 1033 0.66 11.49 36.21
N LEU A 1034 0.14 12.56 35.61
CA LEU A 1034 -0.94 13.35 36.19
C LEU A 1034 -2.23 12.53 36.30
N SER A 1035 -2.54 11.72 35.30
CA SER A 1035 -3.65 10.76 35.31
C SER A 1035 -3.52 9.74 36.44
N SER A 1036 -2.32 9.16 36.59
CA SER A 1036 -2.01 8.22 37.69
C SER A 1036 -2.22 8.87 39.06
N PHE A 1037 -1.71 10.09 39.24
CA PHE A 1037 -1.91 10.86 40.47
C PHE A 1037 -3.38 11.19 40.73
N LEU A 1038 -4.14 11.61 39.70
CA LEU A 1038 -5.56 11.91 39.81
C LEU A 1038 -6.36 10.67 40.23
N ILE A 1039 -6.10 9.51 39.62
CA ILE A 1039 -6.75 8.25 40.00
C ILE A 1039 -6.45 7.93 41.47
N TYR A 1040 -5.18 8.03 41.90
CA TYR A 1040 -4.79 7.80 43.30
C TYR A 1040 -5.51 8.73 44.29
N VAL A 1041 -5.57 10.04 44.00
CA VAL A 1041 -6.23 11.02 44.87
C VAL A 1041 -7.73 10.75 44.94
N VAL A 1042 -8.38 10.53 43.79
CA VAL A 1042 -9.83 10.28 43.73
C VAL A 1042 -10.18 8.96 44.41
N ASP A 1043 -9.39 7.91 44.23
CA ASP A 1043 -9.58 6.62 44.92
C ASP A 1043 -9.51 6.80 46.45
N ARG A 1044 -8.50 7.53 46.94
CA ARG A 1044 -8.31 7.79 48.38
C ARG A 1044 -9.40 8.68 48.97
N VAL A 1045 -9.88 9.68 48.23
CA VAL A 1045 -10.93 10.60 48.69
C VAL A 1045 -12.31 9.93 48.66
N SER A 1046 -12.61 9.17 47.60
CA SER A 1046 -13.92 8.52 47.43
C SER A 1046 -14.11 7.31 48.34
N SER A 1047 -13.04 6.59 48.69
CA SER A 1047 -13.06 5.52 49.70
C SER A 1047 -13.09 6.02 51.15
N GLY A 1048 -12.96 7.33 51.37
CA GLY A 1048 -13.01 7.96 52.69
C GLY A 1048 -14.37 7.79 53.37
N GLY A 1049 -14.37 7.44 54.66
CA GLY A 1049 -15.59 7.35 55.47
C GLY A 1049 -16.41 6.07 55.31
N GLY A 1050 -15.80 4.98 54.81
CA GLY A 1050 -16.45 3.65 54.71
C GLY A 1050 -17.37 3.47 53.50
N ARG A 1051 -17.35 4.40 52.54
CA ARG A 1051 -18.07 4.30 51.26
C ARG A 1051 -17.24 3.54 50.23
N HIS A 1052 -17.91 2.96 49.23
CA HIS A 1052 -17.23 2.32 48.10
C HIS A 1052 -16.51 3.36 47.23
N SER A 1053 -15.27 3.08 46.84
CA SER A 1053 -14.47 3.92 45.93
C SER A 1053 -15.18 4.08 44.57
N TRP A 1054 -14.97 5.22 43.92
CA TRP A 1054 -15.39 5.43 42.52
C TRP A 1054 -14.77 4.41 41.56
N PHE A 1055 -13.65 3.79 41.95
CA PHE A 1055 -12.93 2.76 41.19
C PHE A 1055 -13.04 1.37 41.83
N SER A 1056 -14.17 1.04 42.44
CA SER A 1056 -14.41 -0.27 43.04
C SER A 1056 -13.99 -1.41 42.10
N ASP A 1057 -13.39 -2.47 42.66
CA ASP A 1057 -12.98 -3.65 41.89
C ASP A 1057 -14.17 -4.35 41.22
N ASN A 1058 -15.35 -4.27 41.85
CA ASN A 1058 -16.61 -4.56 41.19
C ASN A 1058 -17.04 -3.32 40.41
N LEU A 1059 -16.82 -3.34 39.09
CA LEU A 1059 -17.18 -2.23 38.20
C LEU A 1059 -18.69 -1.91 38.21
N ASN A 1060 -19.56 -2.84 38.60
CA ASN A 1060 -21.01 -2.60 38.72
C ASN A 1060 -21.37 -1.83 40.01
N ARG A 1061 -20.46 -1.77 40.99
CA ARG A 1061 -20.54 -0.89 42.18
C ARG A 1061 -19.63 0.34 42.07
N ALA A 1062 -18.76 0.40 41.07
CA ALA A 1062 -17.92 1.54 40.77
C ALA A 1062 -18.74 2.69 40.17
N HIS A 1063 -18.25 3.92 40.33
CA HIS A 1063 -18.84 5.13 39.75
C HIS A 1063 -17.81 5.82 38.85
N LEU A 1064 -17.43 5.12 37.79
CA LEU A 1064 -16.50 5.66 36.77
C LEU A 1064 -17.11 6.86 36.04
N ASP A 1065 -18.44 6.97 35.99
CA ASP A 1065 -19.18 8.11 35.45
C ASP A 1065 -18.83 9.41 36.19
N TYR A 1066 -18.71 9.38 37.53
CA TYR A 1066 -18.27 10.55 38.31
C TYR A 1066 -16.84 10.96 37.99
N PHE A 1067 -15.94 9.99 37.78
CA PHE A 1067 -14.57 10.28 37.38
C PHE A 1067 -14.49 10.88 35.97
N TYR A 1068 -15.28 10.37 35.02
CA TYR A 1068 -15.34 10.96 33.67
C TYR A 1068 -15.95 12.36 33.67
N TRP A 1069 -16.94 12.64 34.52
CA TRP A 1069 -17.44 14.01 34.73
C TRP A 1069 -16.40 14.95 35.33
N LEU A 1070 -15.57 14.47 36.27
CA LEU A 1070 -14.44 15.24 36.80
C LEU A 1070 -13.44 15.58 35.70
N LEU A 1071 -13.07 14.60 34.87
CA LEU A 1071 -12.19 14.81 33.72
C LEU A 1071 -12.78 15.79 32.71
N ALA A 1072 -14.08 15.69 32.41
CA ALA A 1072 -14.77 16.66 31.56
C ALA A 1072 -14.67 18.10 32.11
N GLY A 1073 -14.83 18.27 33.42
CA GLY A 1073 -14.65 19.56 34.09
C GLY A 1073 -13.22 20.11 33.95
N ILE A 1074 -12.20 19.26 34.15
CA ILE A 1074 -10.79 19.63 33.98
C ILE A 1074 -10.51 20.01 32.52
N SER A 1075 -10.94 19.20 31.55
CA SER A 1075 -10.74 19.48 30.13
C SER A 1075 -11.43 20.77 29.66
N ALA A 1076 -12.58 21.14 30.24
CA ALA A 1076 -13.24 22.40 29.94
C ALA A 1076 -12.42 23.62 30.43
N VAL A 1077 -11.85 23.55 31.64
CA VAL A 1077 -10.98 24.60 32.19
C VAL A 1077 -9.70 24.75 31.36
N GLU A 1078 -9.10 23.62 30.97
CA GLU A 1078 -7.89 23.61 30.15
C GLU A 1078 -8.13 24.14 28.74
N PHE A 1079 -9.26 23.80 28.11
CA PHE A 1079 -9.60 24.36 26.81
C PHE A 1079 -9.75 25.88 26.87
N ALA A 1080 -10.36 26.42 27.94
CA ALA A 1080 -10.45 27.86 28.15
C ALA A 1080 -9.07 28.50 28.32
N ALA A 1081 -8.18 27.86 29.10
CA ALA A 1081 -6.79 28.30 29.27
C ALA A 1081 -6.00 28.24 27.94
N PHE A 1082 -6.15 27.17 27.16
CA PHE A 1082 -5.53 27.02 25.84
C PHE A 1082 -5.93 28.18 24.92
N VAL A 1083 -7.22 28.52 24.84
CA VAL A 1083 -7.70 29.62 24.01
C VAL A 1083 -7.09 30.96 24.46
N TYR A 1084 -6.93 31.20 25.76
CA TYR A 1084 -6.28 32.39 26.30
C TYR A 1084 -4.81 32.49 25.87
N PHE A 1085 -4.02 31.44 26.07
CA PHE A 1085 -2.60 31.43 25.72
C PHE A 1085 -2.37 31.42 24.20
N ALA A 1086 -3.19 30.69 23.43
CA ALA A 1086 -3.10 30.63 21.96
C ALA A 1086 -3.35 31.99 21.30
N ARG A 1087 -4.20 32.85 21.88
CA ARG A 1087 -4.42 34.23 21.40
C ARG A 1087 -3.19 35.12 21.55
N SER A 1088 -2.35 34.82 22.54
CA SER A 1088 -1.19 35.64 22.88
C SER A 1088 0.11 35.10 22.29
N PHE A 1089 0.09 33.89 21.74
CA PHE A 1089 1.25 33.23 21.15
C PHE A 1089 1.64 33.86 19.79
N ARG A 1090 2.94 34.11 19.58
CA ARG A 1090 3.49 34.63 18.31
C ARG A 1090 4.36 33.56 17.63
N TYR A 1091 4.05 33.26 16.37
CA TYR A 1091 4.82 32.32 15.54
C TYR A 1091 6.21 32.85 15.16
N ARG A 1092 7.20 31.95 15.10
CA ARG A 1092 8.52 32.23 14.52
C ARG A 1092 8.42 32.38 13.00
N ARG A 1093 8.93 33.46 12.40
CA ARG A 1093 9.01 33.62 10.92
C ARG A 1093 10.25 32.91 10.39
N GLY A 1094 10.08 31.99 9.44
CA GLY A 1094 11.20 31.38 8.72
C GLY A 1094 11.88 32.39 7.80
N LEU A 1095 13.21 32.52 7.91
CA LEU A 1095 14.06 33.24 6.96
C LEU A 1095 14.02 32.50 5.61
N VAL A 1096 13.22 32.99 4.67
CA VAL A 1096 13.32 32.61 3.26
C VAL A 1096 14.58 33.30 2.72
N VAL A 1097 15.68 32.55 2.60
CA VAL A 1097 16.88 33.01 1.90
C VAL A 1097 16.55 33.01 0.41
N ALA A 1098 16.64 34.20 -0.19
CA ALA A 1098 16.34 34.51 -1.58
C ALA A 1098 17.37 33.93 -2.55
#